data_AF-A0A1T3CAK6-F1
#
_entry.id   AF-A0A1T3CAK6-F1
#
_cell.length_a   1.000
_cell.length_b   1.000
_cell.length_c   1.000
_cell.angle_alpha   90.00
_cell.angle_beta   90.00
_cell.angle_gamma   90.00
#
_symmetry.space_group_name_H-M   'P 1'
#
loop_
_entity.id
_entity.type
_entity.pdbx_description
1 polymer ?
#
loop_
_entity_poly.entity_id
_entity_poly.type
_entity_poly.pdbx_seq_one_letter_code
_entity_poly.pdbx_strand_id
1 'polypeptide(L)'
;MPNPEDYTVGWICAISTERVAAEAFLDEKHEGPEDVSAHDNNDYALGKMGRHNVVIAVLPDGEYGTASAATVARDMLHSFPNIRIGLMVGIGGGVPSAKHDIRLGDIVVSAPRNEKGGVFQYDFGKTMQDQSFQQTRFLDQPPTILRAAIAGLKAQYEAEGHELEEMINGILAKKRRLQKNYRRPDPSSDNLFQSEIVHPPDGRNCAAVCLENPSNLQSRHERTEDDDNPTIHYGTIASADQLMNDAKLRDRLAVKNSVLCFDTEAAGLMNHFPCLIIRGICDYSDSHKNAVWHGYAAMAAAAYAKDLLIRIPPKKIESEKRIIDIIMKIDEKITEVDEKINYISQSILSIKLSVAEGAAFDSHAEEHNPTCLADTRVDLLQHIISWTQDPNAKAIFWLNGMAGTGKSTVSRTIAKSLVRTGHLGASFFFKRGEGDRGSSAKLFTTIAAQLSIMQTDIASYFEHAIKSNPDIGNKGLRKQFNELVLQPLSRVPPDQRKSDFIVIVIDALDELQEYRQLKGDWPGQSSIDTIVKMAIPLFIFAATICRFLADRKCGNPDDQLRKVLEYETKSQESKLDATYLPVLNQQIAGLTAREQNEVLQQFKYIVGSIVLLTSPLSISSLSQLLRMSRDVIDTRLDMLHSVLSIPQSSESPIRLLHLSFRDFLVDPEKQGLSPFWIDEAESHAKITDNCLHVMEEFLREDMCSLRSQGLEGSIVDREEAAACIPAAVQEHKNDYKPTSSDTDQE
;
A
#
# COMPACT_ATOMS: atom_id res chain seq x y z
N MET A 1 49.55 4.71 -12.89
CA MET A 1 48.48 4.80 -11.88
C MET A 1 47.32 3.96 -12.35
N PRO A 2 46.76 3.10 -11.49
CA PRO A 2 45.66 2.22 -11.87
C PRO A 2 44.35 3.01 -11.99
N ASN A 3 43.67 2.91 -13.14
CA ASN A 3 42.36 3.52 -13.34
C ASN A 3 41.29 2.64 -12.66
N PRO A 4 40.41 3.17 -11.79
CA PRO A 4 39.34 2.39 -11.16
C PRO A 4 38.42 1.67 -12.16
N GLU A 5 38.27 2.21 -13.38
CA GLU A 5 37.51 1.58 -14.47
C GLU A 5 38.16 0.29 -15.00
N ASP A 6 39.44 0.03 -14.71
CA ASP A 6 40.11 -1.17 -15.19
C ASP A 6 39.79 -2.41 -14.33
N TYR A 7 39.12 -2.25 -13.20
CA TYR A 7 38.84 -3.31 -12.24
C TYR A 7 37.43 -3.87 -12.40
N THR A 8 37.34 -5.17 -12.63
CA THR A 8 36.07 -5.85 -12.92
C THR A 8 35.62 -6.83 -11.84
N VAL A 9 36.51 -7.15 -10.89
CA VAL A 9 36.27 -8.13 -9.82
C VAL A 9 36.46 -7.47 -8.46
N GLY A 10 35.41 -7.48 -7.65
CA GLY A 10 35.49 -7.10 -6.23
C GLY A 10 35.68 -8.34 -5.35
N TRP A 11 36.61 -8.28 -4.40
CA TRP A 11 36.91 -9.36 -3.45
C TRP A 11 36.82 -8.80 -2.03
N ILE A 12 35.90 -9.32 -1.24
CA ILE A 12 35.68 -8.88 0.15
C ILE A 12 36.16 -9.95 1.12
N CYS A 13 36.94 -9.51 2.10
CA CYS A 13 37.42 -10.31 3.24
C CYS A 13 36.75 -9.79 4.52
N ALA A 14 36.40 -10.67 5.45
CA ALA A 14 35.89 -10.29 6.77
C ALA A 14 37.02 -9.84 7.71
N ILE A 15 38.19 -10.49 7.68
CA ILE A 15 39.29 -10.21 8.61
C ILE A 15 40.65 -10.04 7.92
N SER A 16 41.59 -9.41 8.63
CA SER A 16 42.94 -9.15 8.14
C SER A 16 43.69 -10.42 7.71
N THR A 17 43.48 -11.53 8.42
CA THR A 17 44.07 -12.83 8.07
C THR A 17 43.71 -13.25 6.65
N GLU A 18 42.46 -13.06 6.25
CA GLU A 18 41.92 -13.41 4.93
C GLU A 18 42.44 -12.47 3.86
N ARG A 19 42.50 -11.16 4.14
CA ARG A 19 43.09 -10.17 3.23
C ARG A 19 44.56 -10.48 2.93
N VAL A 20 45.34 -10.84 3.94
CA VAL A 20 46.75 -11.23 3.77
C VAL A 20 46.87 -12.44 2.84
N ALA A 21 45.97 -13.43 2.97
CA ALA A 21 45.92 -14.57 2.07
C ALA A 21 45.56 -14.11 0.65
N ALA A 22 44.48 -13.35 0.46
CA ALA A 22 44.06 -12.82 -0.84
C ALA A 22 45.18 -12.05 -1.57
N GLU A 23 45.84 -11.12 -0.88
CA GLU A 23 46.99 -10.37 -1.42
C GLU A 23 48.22 -11.26 -1.70
N ALA A 24 48.32 -12.43 -1.06
CA ALA A 24 49.40 -13.37 -1.32
C ALA A 24 49.27 -14.09 -2.66
N PHE A 25 48.05 -14.20 -3.19
CA PHE A 25 47.76 -14.86 -4.47
C PHE A 25 47.75 -13.93 -5.69
N LEU A 26 47.87 -12.61 -5.49
CA LEU A 26 48.04 -11.65 -6.59
C LEU A 26 49.31 -11.98 -7.40
N ASP A 27 49.17 -12.06 -8.72
CA ASP A 27 50.28 -12.22 -9.65
C ASP A 27 51.07 -10.91 -9.78
N GLU A 28 50.35 -9.78 -9.72
CA GLU A 28 50.89 -8.44 -9.74
C GLU A 28 50.14 -7.58 -8.71
N LYS A 29 50.87 -6.81 -7.90
CA LYS A 29 50.29 -5.83 -6.99
C LYS A 29 50.36 -4.46 -7.65
N HIS A 30 49.22 -3.79 -7.75
CA HIS A 30 49.13 -2.43 -8.25
C HIS A 30 49.24 -1.44 -7.07
N GLU A 31 49.58 -0.18 -7.36
CA GLU A 31 49.51 0.90 -6.37
C GLU A 31 48.06 1.12 -5.92
N GLY A 32 47.86 1.61 -4.69
CA GLY A 32 46.52 1.92 -4.19
C GLY A 32 45.87 3.09 -4.93
N PRO A 33 44.54 3.30 -4.78
CA PRO A 33 43.87 4.46 -5.36
C PRO A 33 44.35 5.76 -4.68
N GLU A 34 44.54 6.84 -5.47
CA GLU A 34 44.85 8.17 -4.93
C GLU A 34 43.62 8.80 -4.29
N ASP A 35 42.46 8.64 -4.94
CA ASP A 35 41.17 9.14 -4.50
C ASP A 35 40.15 8.00 -4.51
N VAL A 36 39.29 8.01 -3.50
CA VAL A 36 38.09 7.15 -3.38
C VAL A 36 36.86 8.03 -3.30
N SER A 37 35.66 7.45 -3.45
CA SER A 37 34.40 8.19 -3.33
C SER A 37 34.30 8.93 -2.00
N ALA A 38 33.67 10.11 -2.00
CA ALA A 38 33.36 10.81 -0.77
C ALA A 38 32.52 9.89 0.12
N HIS A 39 32.98 9.65 1.36
CA HIS A 39 32.40 8.74 2.37
C HIS A 39 32.77 7.24 2.26
N ASP A 40 33.63 6.86 1.31
CA ASP A 40 34.23 5.53 1.31
C ASP A 40 35.37 5.47 2.35
N ASN A 41 35.22 4.60 3.35
CA ASN A 41 36.20 4.41 4.42
C ASN A 41 37.02 3.12 4.26
N ASN A 42 36.88 2.41 3.15
CA ASN A 42 37.58 1.16 2.94
C ASN A 42 39.07 1.39 2.65
N ASP A 43 39.87 0.44 3.12
CA ASP A 43 41.27 0.32 2.69
C ASP A 43 41.38 -0.77 1.60
N TYR A 44 41.94 -0.39 0.45
CA TYR A 44 41.99 -1.24 -0.74
C TYR A 44 43.38 -1.78 -1.02
N ALA A 45 43.44 -3.05 -1.42
CA ALA A 45 44.57 -3.62 -2.13
C ALA A 45 44.17 -3.91 -3.58
N LEU A 46 44.97 -3.40 -4.52
CA LEU A 46 44.72 -3.55 -5.94
C LEU A 46 45.75 -4.49 -6.57
N GLY A 47 45.31 -5.27 -7.55
CA GLY A 47 46.24 -6.12 -8.28
C GLY A 47 45.61 -6.94 -9.39
N LYS A 48 46.38 -7.89 -9.89
CA LYS A 48 46.01 -8.80 -10.95
C LYS A 48 46.02 -10.24 -10.47
N MET A 49 45.01 -11.00 -10.86
CA MET A 49 44.93 -12.44 -10.62
C MET A 49 44.53 -13.14 -11.93
N GLY A 50 45.47 -13.89 -12.50
CA GLY A 50 45.41 -14.39 -13.86
C GLY A 50 45.32 -13.25 -14.87
N ARG A 51 44.16 -13.15 -15.53
CA ARG A 51 43.88 -12.12 -16.54
C ARG A 51 42.88 -11.04 -16.06
N HIS A 52 42.57 -11.02 -14.76
CA HIS A 52 41.58 -10.13 -14.18
C HIS A 52 42.23 -9.15 -13.22
N ASN A 53 41.78 -7.90 -13.26
CA ASN A 53 42.11 -6.90 -12.26
C ASN A 53 41.11 -7.01 -11.10
N VAL A 54 41.64 -7.13 -9.88
CA VAL A 54 40.90 -7.42 -8.66
C VAL A 54 41.09 -6.28 -7.65
N VAL A 55 39.99 -5.84 -7.05
CA VAL A 55 39.96 -4.93 -5.91
C VAL A 55 39.69 -5.76 -4.67
N ILE A 56 40.57 -5.71 -3.69
CA ILE A 56 40.43 -6.42 -2.42
C ILE A 56 40.14 -5.40 -1.32
N ALA A 57 39.08 -5.62 -0.56
CA ALA A 57 38.78 -4.88 0.67
C ALA A 57 38.62 -5.82 1.86
N VAL A 58 38.77 -5.27 3.05
CA VAL A 58 38.52 -5.95 4.32
C VAL A 58 37.55 -5.12 5.16
N LEU A 59 36.69 -5.77 5.94
CA LEU A 59 35.85 -5.08 6.91
C LEU A 59 36.70 -4.29 7.93
N PRO A 60 36.18 -3.18 8.48
CA PRO A 60 36.85 -2.41 9.52
C PRO A 60 37.23 -3.29 10.73
N ASP A 61 38.37 -3.00 11.35
CA ASP A 61 38.87 -3.79 12.47
C ASP A 61 37.88 -3.76 13.65
N GLY A 62 37.54 -4.95 14.17
CA GLY A 62 36.53 -5.11 15.23
C GLY A 62 35.08 -5.14 14.75
N GLU A 63 34.81 -4.88 13.47
CA GLU A 63 33.50 -5.09 12.86
C GLU A 63 33.41 -6.45 12.19
N TYR A 64 32.24 -7.08 12.27
CA TYR A 64 31.90 -8.31 11.58
C TYR A 64 30.40 -8.35 11.34
N GLY A 65 29.94 -9.32 10.57
CA GLY A 65 28.52 -9.49 10.29
C GLY A 65 28.04 -8.80 9.01
N THR A 66 26.76 -8.99 8.74
CA THR A 66 26.12 -8.73 7.45
C THR A 66 26.07 -7.24 7.08
N ALA A 67 25.85 -6.35 8.06
CA ALA A 67 25.73 -4.92 7.83
C ALA A 67 27.07 -4.26 7.44
N SER A 68 28.16 -4.66 8.10
CA SER A 68 29.51 -4.16 7.78
C SER A 68 29.93 -4.63 6.38
N ALA A 69 29.69 -5.92 6.05
CA ALA A 69 29.96 -6.44 4.71
C ALA A 69 29.19 -5.70 3.60
N ALA A 70 27.91 -5.42 3.82
CA ALA A 70 27.10 -4.65 2.87
C ALA A 70 27.63 -3.21 2.66
N THR A 71 28.15 -2.58 3.73
CA THR A 71 28.73 -1.24 3.69
C THR A 71 30.03 -1.22 2.88
N VAL A 72 30.95 -2.14 3.16
CA VAL A 72 32.19 -2.33 2.39
C VAL A 72 31.89 -2.55 0.91
N ALA A 73 30.92 -3.41 0.60
CA ALA A 73 30.53 -3.70 -0.77
C ALA A 73 29.99 -2.47 -1.50
N ARG A 74 29.06 -1.73 -0.87
CA ARG A 74 28.48 -0.51 -1.44
C ARG A 74 29.57 0.51 -1.75
N ASP A 75 30.42 0.80 -0.78
CA ASP A 75 31.47 1.82 -0.91
C ASP A 75 32.51 1.41 -1.96
N MET A 76 32.87 0.12 -2.04
CA MET A 76 33.69 -0.45 -3.12
C MET A 76 33.09 -0.22 -4.51
N LEU A 77 31.78 -0.39 -4.68
CA LEU A 77 31.13 -0.16 -5.97
C LEU A 77 31.13 1.31 -6.38
N HIS A 78 31.08 2.24 -5.43
CA HIS A 78 31.18 3.67 -5.72
C HIS A 78 32.59 4.08 -6.16
N SER A 79 33.62 3.53 -5.51
CA SER A 79 35.01 3.83 -5.86
C SER A 79 35.50 3.06 -7.09
N PHE A 80 34.91 1.89 -7.38
CA PHE A 80 35.25 1.03 -8.52
C PHE A 80 33.99 0.65 -9.33
N PRO A 81 33.46 1.59 -10.13
CA PRO A 81 32.16 1.43 -10.80
C PRO A 81 32.14 0.35 -11.89
N ASN A 82 33.31 -0.11 -12.39
CA ASN A 82 33.38 -1.16 -13.40
C ASN A 82 33.40 -2.58 -12.82
N ILE A 83 33.20 -2.76 -11.51
CA ILE A 83 33.03 -4.10 -10.92
C ILE A 83 31.75 -4.76 -11.45
N ARG A 84 31.89 -6.00 -11.93
CA ARG A 84 30.82 -6.79 -12.56
C ARG A 84 30.51 -8.09 -11.84
N ILE A 85 31.48 -8.62 -11.10
CA ILE A 85 31.29 -9.78 -10.23
C ILE A 85 31.95 -9.54 -8.88
N GLY A 86 31.36 -10.12 -7.84
CA GLY A 86 31.91 -10.16 -6.50
C GLY A 86 32.42 -11.54 -6.10
N LEU A 87 33.38 -11.57 -5.19
CA LEU A 87 33.76 -12.74 -4.40
C LEU A 87 33.78 -12.36 -2.93
N MET A 88 33.28 -13.24 -2.08
CA MET A 88 33.56 -13.18 -0.65
C MET A 88 34.38 -14.42 -0.29
N VAL A 89 35.64 -14.20 0.03
CA VAL A 89 36.59 -15.29 0.27
C VAL A 89 37.19 -15.12 1.65
N GLY A 90 37.08 -16.16 2.45
CA GLY A 90 37.55 -16.11 3.82
C GLY A 90 37.53 -17.46 4.49
N ILE A 91 37.52 -17.45 5.82
CA ILE A 91 37.36 -18.65 6.64
C ILE A 91 35.92 -18.82 7.06
N GLY A 92 35.54 -20.04 7.41
CA GLY A 92 34.24 -20.37 7.97
C GLY A 92 34.31 -21.64 8.80
N GLY A 93 33.24 -21.93 9.54
CA GLY A 93 33.13 -23.13 10.34
C GLY A 93 32.50 -24.28 9.55
N GLY A 94 33.14 -25.44 9.51
CA GLY A 94 32.70 -26.59 8.74
C GLY A 94 31.61 -27.40 9.44
N VAL A 95 30.83 -28.14 8.66
CA VAL A 95 29.77 -29.03 9.16
C VAL A 95 30.01 -30.47 8.70
N PRO A 96 30.81 -31.25 9.45
CA PRO A 96 31.08 -32.65 9.11
C PRO A 96 29.80 -33.48 9.18
N SER A 97 29.64 -34.43 8.27
CA SER A 97 28.53 -35.38 8.26
C SER A 97 28.95 -36.69 7.62
N ALA A 98 28.14 -37.74 7.77
CA ALA A 98 28.39 -39.02 7.10
C ALA A 98 28.45 -38.90 5.56
N LYS A 99 27.80 -37.88 4.98
CA LYS A 99 27.80 -37.62 3.53
C LYS A 99 28.95 -36.72 3.08
N HIS A 100 29.42 -35.84 3.96
CA HIS A 100 30.43 -34.85 3.67
C HIS A 100 31.48 -34.89 4.78
N ASP A 101 32.60 -35.55 4.53
CA ASP A 101 33.75 -35.60 5.44
C ASP A 101 34.53 -34.28 5.35
N ILE A 102 33.96 -33.22 5.92
CA ILE A 102 34.55 -31.88 5.96
C ILE A 102 35.65 -31.83 7.02
N ARG A 103 36.86 -31.44 6.62
CA ARG A 103 38.06 -31.36 7.47
C ARG A 103 38.61 -29.94 7.60
N LEU A 104 39.44 -29.70 8.60
CA LEU A 104 40.10 -28.39 8.71
C LEU A 104 41.05 -28.19 7.52
N GLY A 105 41.00 -27.00 6.92
CA GLY A 105 41.70 -26.68 5.69
C GLY A 105 40.96 -27.04 4.40
N ASP A 106 39.86 -27.82 4.46
CA ASP A 106 38.97 -28.02 3.30
C ASP A 106 38.32 -26.69 2.87
N ILE A 107 37.71 -26.71 1.69
CA ILE A 107 37.07 -25.53 1.10
C ILE A 107 35.59 -25.83 0.88
N VAL A 108 34.72 -24.93 1.33
CA VAL A 108 33.29 -24.94 1.02
C VAL A 108 32.97 -23.78 0.08
N VAL A 109 32.33 -24.09 -1.05
CA VAL A 109 31.92 -23.12 -2.06
C VAL A 109 30.40 -23.07 -2.10
N SER A 110 29.83 -21.86 -2.02
CA SER A 110 28.37 -21.71 -2.07
C SER A 110 27.82 -22.15 -3.42
N ALA A 111 26.90 -23.12 -3.40
CA ALA A 111 26.30 -23.67 -4.60
C ALA A 111 24.78 -23.81 -4.42
N PRO A 112 23.96 -23.33 -5.38
CA PRO A 112 22.51 -23.48 -5.29
C PRO A 112 22.10 -24.96 -5.28
N ARG A 113 21.31 -25.37 -4.26
CA ARG A 113 20.75 -26.72 -4.12
C ARG A 113 19.43 -26.62 -3.36
N ASN A 114 18.51 -27.57 -3.60
CA ASN A 114 17.29 -27.77 -2.81
C ASN A 114 16.51 -26.46 -2.51
N GLU A 115 16.20 -25.70 -3.57
CA GLU A 115 15.43 -24.43 -3.47
C GLU A 115 16.15 -23.32 -2.68
N LYS A 116 17.48 -23.35 -2.56
CA LYS A 116 18.29 -22.30 -1.95
C LYS A 116 19.29 -21.70 -2.94
N GLY A 117 19.54 -20.40 -2.83
CA GLY A 117 20.54 -19.68 -3.63
C GLY A 117 21.99 -20.07 -3.37
N GLY A 118 22.27 -20.95 -2.40
CA GLY A 118 23.62 -21.35 -1.99
C GLY A 118 24.08 -20.71 -0.68
N VAL A 119 23.41 -19.64 -0.26
CA VAL A 119 23.52 -19.06 1.09
C VAL A 119 22.14 -19.06 1.75
N PHE A 120 22.11 -19.27 3.06
CA PHE A 120 20.90 -19.35 3.86
C PHE A 120 21.08 -18.53 5.14
N GLN A 121 20.25 -17.48 5.32
CA GLN A 121 20.28 -16.67 6.55
C GLN A 121 19.40 -17.31 7.62
N TYR A 122 19.99 -17.80 8.72
CA TYR A 122 19.26 -18.61 9.71
C TYR A 122 18.71 -17.82 10.90
N ASP A 123 19.12 -16.57 11.08
CA ASP A 123 18.67 -15.66 12.15
C ASP A 123 17.61 -14.65 11.68
N PHE A 124 17.23 -14.67 10.39
CA PHE A 124 16.26 -13.73 9.81
C PHE A 124 14.90 -14.39 9.52
N GLY A 125 13.86 -13.98 10.26
CA GLY A 125 12.58 -14.66 10.24
C GLY A 125 11.63 -14.25 11.37
N LYS A 126 10.56 -15.02 11.53
CA LYS A 126 9.54 -14.82 12.56
C LYS A 126 9.65 -15.90 13.63
N THR A 127 9.65 -15.49 14.89
CA THR A 127 9.40 -16.38 16.02
C THR A 127 7.91 -16.33 16.34
N MET A 128 7.27 -17.49 16.42
CA MET A 128 5.87 -17.63 16.84
C MET A 128 5.80 -18.45 18.12
N GLN A 129 4.88 -18.09 19.02
CA GLN A 129 4.72 -18.79 20.28
C GLN A 129 4.48 -20.30 20.04
N ASP A 130 5.24 -21.14 20.75
CA ASP A 130 5.20 -22.60 20.67
C ASP A 130 5.48 -23.20 19.27
N GLN A 131 6.10 -22.43 18.37
CA GLN A 131 6.47 -22.89 17.02
C GLN A 131 7.96 -22.70 16.73
N SER A 132 8.47 -23.47 15.77
CA SER A 132 9.85 -23.30 15.31
C SER A 132 10.00 -21.98 14.54
N PHE A 133 11.18 -21.36 14.66
CA PHE A 133 11.55 -20.18 13.87
C PHE A 133 11.24 -20.37 12.38
N GLN A 134 10.45 -19.44 11.82
CA GLN A 134 10.05 -19.44 10.42
C GLN A 134 10.92 -18.44 9.64
N GLN A 135 11.77 -18.96 8.77
CA GLN A 135 12.53 -18.14 7.83
C GLN A 135 11.57 -17.44 6.86
N THR A 136 11.78 -16.15 6.62
CA THR A 136 10.92 -15.34 5.73
C THR A 136 11.66 -14.74 4.54
N ARG A 137 12.99 -14.87 4.48
CA ARG A 137 13.83 -14.25 3.44
C ARG A 137 14.51 -15.30 2.56
N PHE A 138 14.44 -15.08 1.26
CA PHE A 138 15.23 -15.78 0.25
C PHE A 138 16.48 -14.95 -0.09
N LEU A 139 17.63 -15.60 -0.24
CA LEU A 139 18.87 -14.97 -0.70
C LEU A 139 19.18 -15.42 -2.13
N ASP A 140 19.60 -14.47 -2.95
CA ASP A 140 19.92 -14.71 -4.35
C ASP A 140 21.04 -15.73 -4.54
N GLN A 141 21.14 -16.25 -5.76
CA GLN A 141 22.17 -17.19 -6.17
C GLN A 141 23.38 -16.48 -6.81
N PRO A 142 24.59 -17.06 -6.74
CA PRO A 142 25.75 -16.52 -7.44
C PRO A 142 25.50 -16.34 -8.94
N PRO A 143 26.10 -15.30 -9.57
CA PRO A 143 26.04 -15.07 -11.00
C PRO A 143 26.27 -16.33 -11.84
N THR A 144 25.54 -16.46 -12.96
CA THR A 144 25.62 -17.63 -13.84
C THR A 144 27.03 -17.88 -14.34
N ILE A 145 27.81 -16.83 -14.61
CA ILE A 145 29.21 -16.93 -14.99
C ILE A 145 30.07 -17.64 -13.92
N LEU A 146 29.86 -17.35 -12.63
CA LEU A 146 30.56 -18.00 -11.52
C LEU A 146 30.10 -19.45 -11.36
N ARG A 147 28.80 -19.72 -11.49
CA ARG A 147 28.26 -21.09 -11.42
C ARG A 147 28.76 -21.98 -12.56
N ALA A 148 28.88 -21.43 -13.77
CA ALA A 148 29.46 -22.14 -14.91
C ALA A 148 30.96 -22.41 -14.71
N ALA A 149 31.69 -21.46 -14.13
CA ALA A 149 33.10 -21.65 -13.78
C ALA A 149 33.29 -22.74 -12.73
N ILE A 150 32.45 -22.78 -11.69
CA ILE A 150 32.42 -23.85 -10.69
C ILE A 150 32.22 -25.21 -11.36
N ALA A 151 31.21 -25.34 -12.23
CA ALA A 151 30.92 -26.62 -12.88
C ALA A 151 32.12 -27.10 -13.73
N GLY A 152 32.78 -26.19 -14.44
CA GLY A 152 33.97 -26.49 -15.22
C GLY A 152 35.18 -26.85 -14.38
N LEU A 153 35.39 -26.17 -13.25
CA LEU A 153 36.51 -26.43 -12.34
C LEU A 153 36.31 -27.74 -11.59
N LYS A 154 35.08 -28.02 -11.14
CA LYS A 154 34.71 -29.30 -10.53
C LYS A 154 35.00 -30.47 -11.46
N ALA A 155 34.63 -30.39 -12.74
CA ALA A 155 34.90 -31.44 -13.71
C ALA A 155 36.40 -31.63 -13.98
N GLN A 156 37.18 -30.55 -13.92
CA GLN A 156 38.64 -30.62 -14.06
C GLN A 156 39.27 -31.32 -12.85
N TYR A 157 38.90 -30.93 -11.62
CA TYR A 157 39.44 -31.54 -10.41
C TYR A 157 39.06 -33.02 -10.30
N GLU A 158 37.83 -33.38 -10.67
CA GLU A 158 37.41 -34.79 -10.71
C GLU A 158 38.22 -35.64 -11.70
N ALA A 159 38.72 -35.05 -12.80
CA ALA A 159 39.45 -35.76 -13.83
C ALA A 159 40.97 -35.78 -13.61
N GLU A 160 41.54 -34.69 -13.08
CA GLU A 160 42.99 -34.43 -13.06
C GLU A 160 43.53 -34.13 -11.66
N GLY A 161 42.67 -33.99 -10.64
CA GLY A 161 43.04 -33.45 -9.33
C GLY A 161 43.27 -31.93 -9.38
N HIS A 162 43.84 -31.40 -8.31
CA HIS A 162 44.19 -29.97 -8.20
C HIS A 162 45.57 -29.76 -7.55
N GLU A 163 46.18 -28.60 -7.80
CA GLU A 163 47.52 -28.26 -7.27
C GLU A 163 47.47 -27.16 -6.18
N LEU A 164 46.38 -27.12 -5.40
CA LEU A 164 46.15 -26.06 -4.41
C LEU A 164 47.23 -26.04 -3.33
N GLU A 165 47.64 -27.20 -2.81
CA GLU A 165 48.67 -27.30 -1.76
C GLU A 165 50.06 -26.89 -2.28
N GLU A 166 50.41 -27.29 -3.50
CA GLU A 166 51.63 -26.87 -4.20
C GLU A 166 51.64 -25.35 -4.40
N MET A 167 50.51 -24.76 -4.80
CA MET A 167 50.38 -23.32 -4.99
C MET A 167 50.61 -22.55 -3.69
N ILE A 168 50.00 -23.00 -2.59
CA ILE A 168 50.18 -22.43 -1.24
C ILE A 168 51.65 -22.52 -0.83
N ASN A 169 52.24 -23.71 -0.94
CA ASN A 169 53.64 -23.95 -0.56
C ASN A 169 54.61 -23.11 -1.39
N GLY A 170 54.35 -22.93 -2.68
CA GLY A 170 55.12 -22.05 -3.56
C GLY A 170 55.11 -20.58 -3.12
N ILE A 171 53.97 -20.08 -2.62
CA ILE A 171 53.86 -18.72 -2.06
C ILE A 171 54.61 -18.62 -0.73
N LEU A 172 54.41 -19.59 0.17
CA LEU A 172 55.05 -19.61 1.48
C LEU A 172 56.58 -19.71 1.39
N ALA A 173 57.12 -20.39 0.38
CA ALA A 173 58.55 -20.43 0.10
C ALA A 173 59.12 -19.04 -0.22
N LYS A 174 58.34 -18.20 -0.94
CA LYS A 174 58.73 -16.82 -1.30
C LYS A 174 58.49 -15.81 -0.18
N LYS A 175 57.42 -16.00 0.62
CA LYS A 175 57.01 -15.06 1.68
C LYS A 175 57.30 -15.61 3.09
N ARG A 176 58.57 -15.57 3.50
CA ARG A 176 59.05 -16.13 4.80
C ARG A 176 58.24 -15.70 6.03
N ARG A 177 57.73 -14.46 6.08
CA ARG A 177 56.90 -13.99 7.21
C ARG A 177 55.58 -14.76 7.37
N LEU A 178 55.01 -15.26 6.27
CA LEU A 178 53.73 -15.97 6.29
C LEU A 178 53.88 -17.42 6.79
N GLN A 179 55.06 -18.02 6.67
CA GLN A 179 55.31 -19.42 7.07
C GLN A 179 54.93 -19.71 8.53
N LYS A 180 54.99 -18.71 9.42
CA LYS A 180 54.66 -18.89 10.84
C LYS A 180 53.18 -19.21 11.07
N ASN A 181 52.28 -18.50 10.38
CA ASN A 181 50.84 -18.51 10.68
C ASN A 181 49.97 -19.06 9.54
N TYR A 182 50.52 -19.22 8.33
CA TYR A 182 49.77 -19.59 7.12
C TYR A 182 50.18 -20.94 6.52
N ARG A 183 51.19 -21.61 7.09
CA ARG A 183 51.52 -22.99 6.73
C ARG A 183 50.41 -23.93 7.17
N ARG A 184 50.27 -25.05 6.47
CA ARG A 184 49.40 -26.13 6.91
C ARG A 184 49.78 -26.58 8.32
N PRO A 185 48.84 -26.58 9.28
CA PRO A 185 49.09 -27.14 10.61
C PRO A 185 49.31 -28.66 10.55
N ASP A 186 49.82 -29.21 11.64
CA ASP A 186 49.99 -30.67 11.76
C ASP A 186 48.61 -31.36 11.66
N PRO A 187 48.44 -32.43 10.86
CA PRO A 187 47.17 -33.15 10.74
C PRO A 187 46.57 -33.60 12.08
N SER A 188 47.39 -33.89 13.09
CA SER A 188 46.93 -34.24 14.44
C SER A 188 46.19 -33.11 15.17
N SER A 189 46.27 -31.87 14.68
CA SER A 189 45.53 -30.72 15.20
C SER A 189 44.10 -30.60 14.65
N ASP A 190 43.73 -31.42 13.66
CA ASP A 190 42.37 -31.57 13.18
C ASP A 190 41.61 -32.58 14.07
N ASN A 191 40.94 -32.04 15.08
CA ASN A 191 40.19 -32.81 16.08
C ASN A 191 38.69 -32.50 15.98
N LEU A 192 37.89 -33.48 15.59
CA LEU A 192 36.44 -33.41 15.60
C LEU A 192 35.89 -34.05 16.87
N PHE A 193 35.27 -33.24 17.73
CA PHE A 193 34.65 -33.69 18.97
C PHE A 193 33.21 -34.14 18.73
N GLN A 194 32.71 -35.04 19.57
CA GLN A 194 31.29 -35.38 19.63
C GLN A 194 30.46 -34.13 20.00
N SER A 195 29.29 -33.98 19.40
CA SER A 195 28.43 -32.79 19.56
C SER A 195 27.92 -32.56 20.99
N GLU A 196 27.99 -33.57 21.85
CA GLU A 196 27.65 -33.49 23.27
C GLU A 196 28.75 -32.85 24.12
N ILE A 197 29.98 -32.83 23.62
CA ILE A 197 31.14 -32.30 24.35
C ILE A 197 31.17 -30.78 24.15
N VAL A 198 31.07 -30.06 25.26
CA VAL A 198 31.12 -28.60 25.28
C VAL A 198 32.42 -28.15 25.93
N HIS A 199 33.18 -27.34 25.21
CA HIS A 199 34.39 -26.71 25.73
C HIS A 199 34.02 -25.65 26.77
N PRO A 200 34.64 -25.66 27.96
CA PRO A 200 34.40 -24.64 28.98
C PRO A 200 34.75 -23.23 28.47
N PRO A 201 33.96 -22.20 28.78
CA PRO A 201 34.21 -20.83 28.33
C PRO A 201 35.35 -20.12 29.09
N ASP A 202 36.19 -20.85 29.82
CA ASP A 202 37.20 -20.30 30.74
C ASP A 202 38.56 -20.02 30.09
N GLY A 203 38.64 -20.10 28.75
CA GLY A 203 39.81 -19.74 27.96
C GLY A 203 40.97 -20.74 28.05
N ARG A 204 40.77 -21.90 28.69
CA ARG A 204 41.77 -22.99 28.70
C ARG A 204 41.93 -23.58 27.30
N ASN A 205 43.11 -24.13 27.01
CA ASN A 205 43.36 -24.75 25.71
C ASN A 205 42.54 -26.03 25.57
N CYS A 206 41.80 -26.16 24.46
CA CYS A 206 41.05 -27.36 24.08
C CYS A 206 41.88 -28.65 24.20
N ALA A 207 43.16 -28.62 23.80
CA ALA A 207 44.05 -29.78 23.90
C ALA A 207 44.31 -30.25 25.34
N ALA A 208 44.20 -29.36 26.32
CA ALA A 208 44.43 -29.69 27.72
C ALA A 208 43.16 -30.17 28.45
N VAL A 209 41.97 -29.83 27.94
CA VAL A 209 40.70 -30.09 28.64
C VAL A 209 39.87 -31.16 27.94
N CYS A 210 39.81 -31.12 26.60
CA CYS A 210 38.90 -31.97 25.84
C CYS A 210 39.56 -33.25 25.31
N LEU A 211 40.89 -33.24 25.12
CA LEU A 211 41.66 -34.40 24.63
C LEU A 211 42.13 -35.36 25.74
N GLU A 212 41.81 -35.10 27.02
CA GLU A 212 42.15 -36.02 28.12
C GLU A 212 41.48 -37.40 27.97
N ASN A 213 40.29 -37.43 27.34
CA ASN A 213 39.56 -38.65 27.07
C ASN A 213 39.41 -38.87 25.55
N PRO A 214 40.12 -39.84 24.94
CA PRO A 214 40.02 -40.13 23.52
C PRO A 214 38.60 -40.48 23.03
N SER A 215 37.71 -40.93 23.92
CA SER A 215 36.31 -41.20 23.55
C SER A 215 35.51 -39.94 23.21
N ASN A 216 36.01 -38.74 23.52
CA ASN A 216 35.38 -37.47 23.17
C ASN A 216 35.51 -37.16 21.67
N LEU A 217 36.47 -37.77 20.97
CA LEU A 217 36.69 -37.59 19.55
C LEU A 217 35.77 -38.49 18.73
N GLN A 218 35.32 -37.98 17.60
CA GLN A 218 34.64 -38.77 16.60
C GLN A 218 35.68 -39.52 15.76
N SER A 219 35.54 -40.84 15.71
CA SER A 219 36.38 -41.68 14.85
C SER A 219 36.11 -41.37 13.38
N ARG A 220 37.17 -41.10 12.61
CA ARG A 220 37.14 -40.84 11.17
C ARG A 220 38.18 -41.73 10.49
N HIS A 221 37.88 -42.17 9.27
CA HIS A 221 38.84 -42.92 8.46
C HIS A 221 39.96 -41.98 7.97
N GLU A 222 41.15 -42.53 7.74
CA GLU A 222 42.23 -41.78 7.10
C GLU A 222 41.87 -41.53 5.63
N ARG A 223 42.17 -40.33 5.12
CA ARG A 223 42.02 -40.04 3.69
C ARG A 223 43.09 -40.82 2.93
N THR A 224 42.71 -41.37 1.78
CA THR A 224 43.59 -42.11 0.87
C THR A 224 44.36 -41.15 -0.03
N GLU A 225 45.33 -41.65 -0.79
CA GLU A 225 46.07 -40.87 -1.79
C GLU A 225 45.18 -40.40 -2.96
N ASP A 226 44.04 -41.07 -3.18
CA ASP A 226 43.06 -40.71 -4.21
C ASP A 226 42.10 -39.59 -3.75
N ASP A 227 42.16 -39.19 -2.46
CA ASP A 227 41.33 -38.11 -1.93
C ASP A 227 42.02 -36.75 -2.10
N ASP A 228 41.35 -35.82 -2.79
CA ASP A 228 41.77 -34.43 -2.92
C ASP A 228 42.03 -33.80 -1.55
N ASN A 229 43.17 -33.11 -1.42
CA ASN A 229 43.58 -32.52 -0.17
C ASN A 229 44.23 -31.13 -0.38
N PRO A 230 43.58 -30.02 -0.02
CA PRO A 230 42.26 -29.92 0.66
C PRO A 230 41.08 -30.32 -0.24
N THR A 231 40.03 -30.94 0.31
CA THR A 231 38.84 -31.32 -0.47
C THR A 231 37.92 -30.11 -0.68
N ILE A 232 37.26 -30.02 -1.84
CA ILE A 232 36.28 -28.97 -2.16
C ILE A 232 34.85 -29.51 -2.05
N HIS A 233 34.05 -28.87 -1.21
CA HIS A 233 32.63 -29.18 -0.98
C HIS A 233 31.73 -28.09 -1.57
N TYR A 234 30.69 -28.49 -2.29
CA TYR A 234 29.78 -27.56 -2.98
C TYR A 234 28.36 -27.67 -2.42
N GLY A 235 27.88 -26.64 -1.72
CA GLY A 235 26.55 -26.67 -1.11
C GLY A 235 26.14 -25.39 -0.38
N THR A 236 25.25 -25.53 0.59
CA THR A 236 24.66 -24.40 1.31
C THR A 236 25.57 -23.91 2.42
N ILE A 237 25.82 -22.60 2.45
CA ILE A 237 26.49 -21.90 3.55
C ILE A 237 25.42 -21.18 4.39
N ALA A 238 25.38 -21.43 5.69
CA ALA A 238 24.51 -20.75 6.62
C ALA A 238 25.19 -19.48 7.12
N SER A 239 24.51 -18.33 7.06
CA SER A 239 25.07 -17.04 7.46
C SER A 239 24.16 -16.32 8.47
N ALA A 240 24.75 -15.60 9.43
CA ALA A 240 24.04 -14.84 10.46
C ALA A 240 24.99 -13.81 11.12
N ASP A 241 24.46 -12.81 11.82
CA ASP A 241 25.32 -11.88 12.57
C ASP A 241 25.93 -12.53 13.83
N GLN A 242 25.42 -13.70 14.24
CA GLN A 242 25.88 -14.44 15.41
C GLN A 242 26.79 -15.61 15.01
N LEU A 243 27.98 -15.67 15.64
CA LEU A 243 28.89 -16.80 15.48
C LEU A 243 28.27 -18.10 16.03
N MET A 244 28.24 -19.16 15.21
CA MET A 244 27.76 -20.48 15.59
C MET A 244 28.81 -21.21 16.46
N ASN A 245 28.49 -21.43 17.74
CA ASN A 245 29.32 -22.21 18.67
C ASN A 245 28.54 -23.34 19.36
N ASP A 246 27.38 -23.74 18.81
CA ASP A 246 26.50 -24.79 19.36
C ASP A 246 26.43 -25.95 18.38
N ALA A 247 27.16 -27.04 18.67
CA ALA A 247 27.19 -28.24 17.84
C ALA A 247 25.80 -28.87 17.65
N LYS A 248 24.91 -28.82 18.65
CA LYS A 248 23.56 -29.40 18.55
C LYS A 248 22.67 -28.55 17.65
N LEU A 249 22.76 -27.23 17.74
CA LEU A 249 22.05 -26.34 16.82
C LEU A 249 22.62 -26.46 15.40
N ARG A 250 23.94 -26.49 15.25
CA ARG A 250 24.66 -26.76 13.99
C ARG A 250 24.12 -28.03 13.33
N ASP A 251 24.09 -29.16 14.04
CA ASP A 251 23.65 -30.44 13.49
C ASP A 251 22.16 -30.44 13.10
N ARG A 252 21.30 -29.81 13.93
CA ARG A 252 19.88 -29.63 13.59
C ARG A 252 19.69 -28.81 12.32
N LEU A 253 20.44 -27.72 12.17
CA LEU A 253 20.43 -26.90 10.96
C LEU A 253 21.01 -27.67 9.78
N ALA A 254 22.09 -28.42 9.96
CA ALA A 254 22.69 -29.26 8.92
C ALA A 254 21.67 -30.23 8.32
N VAL A 255 20.93 -30.96 9.16
CA VAL A 255 19.91 -31.92 8.73
C VAL A 255 18.73 -31.20 8.05
N LYS A 256 18.20 -30.15 8.67
CA LYS A 256 17.02 -29.43 8.15
C LYS A 256 17.32 -28.70 6.83
N ASN A 257 18.53 -28.15 6.71
CA ASN A 257 18.85 -27.14 5.72
C ASN A 257 19.99 -27.53 4.77
N SER A 258 20.56 -28.73 4.89
CA SER A 258 21.72 -29.20 4.11
C SER A 258 22.93 -28.26 4.17
N VAL A 259 23.18 -27.69 5.36
CA VAL A 259 24.27 -26.73 5.61
C VAL A 259 25.62 -27.47 5.65
N LEU A 260 26.62 -26.93 4.96
CA LEU A 260 28.00 -27.45 4.94
C LEU A 260 28.99 -26.54 5.66
N CYS A 261 28.66 -25.25 5.79
CA CYS A 261 29.53 -24.25 6.41
C CYS A 261 28.68 -23.18 7.10
N PHE A 262 29.18 -22.64 8.22
CA PHE A 262 28.68 -21.43 8.85
C PHE A 262 29.62 -20.25 8.57
N ASP A 263 29.01 -19.08 8.41
CA ASP A 263 29.65 -17.81 8.09
C ASP A 263 28.92 -16.67 8.81
N THR A 264 29.53 -15.49 8.92
CA THR A 264 28.92 -14.33 9.56
C THR A 264 28.53 -13.19 8.61
N GLU A 265 29.07 -13.13 7.40
CA GLU A 265 28.87 -11.95 6.55
C GLU A 265 28.04 -12.17 5.28
N ALA A 266 28.10 -13.36 4.67
CA ALA A 266 27.61 -13.60 3.31
C ALA A 266 26.16 -13.16 3.06
N ALA A 267 25.27 -13.32 4.05
CA ALA A 267 23.87 -12.93 3.92
C ALA A 267 23.66 -11.43 3.63
N GLY A 268 24.59 -10.57 4.06
CA GLY A 268 24.56 -9.13 3.77
C GLY A 268 24.84 -8.78 2.31
N LEU A 269 25.52 -9.68 1.58
CA LEU A 269 25.98 -9.43 0.21
C LEU A 269 25.03 -9.96 -0.85
N MET A 270 24.48 -11.17 -0.68
CA MET A 270 23.89 -11.95 -1.78
C MET A 270 22.86 -11.20 -2.64
N ASN A 271 22.03 -10.34 -2.06
CA ASN A 271 20.94 -9.65 -2.77
C ASN A 271 21.36 -8.32 -3.43
N HIS A 272 22.50 -7.74 -3.05
CA HIS A 272 22.92 -6.40 -3.51
C HIS A 272 24.32 -6.39 -4.14
N PHE A 273 25.12 -7.43 -3.88
CA PHE A 273 26.45 -7.63 -4.42
C PHE A 273 26.52 -9.04 -4.99
N PRO A 274 26.20 -9.24 -6.28
CA PRO A 274 26.20 -10.55 -6.92
C PRO A 274 27.58 -11.22 -6.82
N CYS A 275 27.70 -12.14 -5.87
CA CYS A 275 28.98 -12.74 -5.52
C CYS A 275 28.90 -14.26 -5.31
N LEU A 276 30.07 -14.89 -5.33
CA LEU A 276 30.25 -16.26 -4.87
C LEU A 276 30.96 -16.25 -3.51
N ILE A 277 30.53 -17.15 -2.62
CA ILE A 277 31.11 -17.29 -1.28
C ILE A 277 32.02 -18.52 -1.27
N ILE A 278 33.26 -18.33 -0.83
CA ILE A 278 34.29 -19.37 -0.75
C ILE A 278 34.88 -19.34 0.66
N ARG A 279 34.74 -20.44 1.39
CA ARG A 279 35.14 -20.53 2.80
C ARG A 279 36.14 -21.65 3.00
N GLY A 280 37.33 -21.31 3.49
CA GLY A 280 38.27 -22.28 4.02
C GLY A 280 37.86 -22.66 5.43
N ILE A 281 37.83 -23.96 5.73
CA ILE A 281 37.32 -24.44 7.00
C ILE A 281 38.39 -24.30 8.10
N CYS A 282 38.11 -23.46 9.10
CA CYS A 282 39.04 -23.17 10.20
C CYS A 282 38.63 -23.77 11.55
N ASP A 283 37.36 -24.09 11.73
CA ASP A 283 36.80 -24.78 12.89
C ASP A 283 35.55 -25.59 12.48
N TYR A 284 34.83 -26.15 13.46
CA TYR A 284 33.62 -26.95 13.23
C TYR A 284 32.32 -26.31 13.69
N SER A 285 32.27 -24.98 13.83
CA SER A 285 31.07 -24.25 14.31
C SER A 285 30.53 -24.80 15.64
N ASP A 286 31.43 -25.17 16.54
CA ASP A 286 31.13 -25.63 17.88
C ASP A 286 31.96 -24.86 18.92
N SER A 287 31.91 -25.28 20.18
CA SER A 287 32.60 -24.60 21.26
C SER A 287 34.14 -24.68 21.18
N HIS A 288 34.71 -25.54 20.34
CA HIS A 288 36.15 -25.79 20.24
C HIS A 288 36.77 -24.94 19.11
N LYS A 289 37.11 -23.69 19.43
CA LYS A 289 37.78 -22.79 18.48
C LYS A 289 39.17 -23.29 18.11
N ASN A 290 39.54 -23.19 16.83
CA ASN A 290 40.85 -23.63 16.34
C ASN A 290 41.60 -22.54 15.56
N ALA A 291 42.05 -21.52 16.30
CA ALA A 291 42.72 -20.34 15.73
C ALA A 291 43.98 -20.66 14.90
N VAL A 292 44.61 -21.83 15.12
CA VAL A 292 45.83 -22.25 14.40
C VAL A 292 45.56 -22.51 12.91
N TRP A 293 44.33 -22.89 12.56
CA TRP A 293 43.95 -23.19 11.17
C TRP A 293 43.54 -21.97 10.36
N HIS A 294 43.29 -20.81 10.98
CA HIS A 294 42.76 -19.62 10.30
C HIS A 294 43.62 -19.20 9.10
N GLY A 295 44.95 -19.17 9.25
CA GLY A 295 45.84 -18.75 8.18
C GLY A 295 45.87 -19.72 7.00
N TYR A 296 45.99 -21.02 7.26
CA TYR A 296 46.00 -22.02 6.18
C TYR A 296 44.64 -22.12 5.48
N ALA A 297 43.54 -22.11 6.24
CA ALA A 297 42.18 -22.12 5.69
C ALA A 297 41.95 -20.92 4.76
N ALA A 298 42.38 -19.73 5.16
CA ALA A 298 42.34 -18.54 4.32
C ALA A 298 43.16 -18.70 3.03
N MET A 299 44.35 -19.32 3.10
CA MET A 299 45.18 -19.61 1.92
C MET A 299 44.52 -20.60 0.98
N ALA A 300 43.90 -21.65 1.51
CA ALA A 300 43.19 -22.65 0.72
C ALA A 300 42.01 -22.03 -0.05
N ALA A 301 41.20 -21.23 0.65
CA ALA A 301 40.10 -20.49 0.03
C ALA A 301 40.58 -19.53 -1.07
N ALA A 302 41.66 -18.79 -0.82
CA ALA A 302 42.25 -17.87 -1.78
C ALA A 302 42.87 -18.58 -3.00
N ALA A 303 43.49 -19.75 -2.81
CA ALA A 303 44.01 -20.59 -3.88
C ALA A 303 42.88 -21.04 -4.82
N TYR A 304 41.80 -21.56 -4.27
CA TYR A 304 40.64 -21.96 -5.05
C TYR A 304 39.99 -20.78 -5.79
N ALA A 305 39.87 -19.62 -5.13
CA ALA A 305 39.36 -18.41 -5.77
C ALA A 305 40.23 -17.97 -6.96
N LYS A 306 41.55 -18.14 -6.88
CA LYS A 306 42.47 -17.89 -8.00
C LYS A 306 42.20 -18.82 -9.17
N ASP A 307 42.09 -20.13 -8.94
CA ASP A 307 41.81 -21.10 -10.01
C ASP A 307 40.45 -20.84 -10.67
N LEU A 308 39.44 -20.48 -9.87
CA LEU A 308 38.13 -20.06 -10.36
C LEU A 308 38.24 -18.86 -11.30
N LEU A 309 38.98 -17.81 -10.91
CA LEU A 309 39.15 -16.61 -11.73
C LEU A 309 39.93 -16.92 -13.02
N ILE A 310 41.00 -17.72 -12.95
CA ILE A 310 41.78 -18.13 -14.13
C ILE A 310 40.91 -18.86 -15.15
N ARG A 311 39.95 -19.67 -14.68
CA ARG A 311 39.01 -20.40 -15.54
C ARG A 311 38.10 -19.48 -16.35
N ILE A 312 37.78 -18.30 -15.83
CA ILE A 312 36.83 -17.36 -16.45
C ILE A 312 37.54 -16.51 -17.52
N PRO A 313 37.08 -16.49 -18.78
CA PRO A 313 37.60 -15.56 -19.78
C PRO A 313 37.22 -14.10 -19.45
N PRO A 314 38.15 -13.13 -19.54
CA PRO A 314 37.87 -11.71 -19.24
C PRO A 314 36.64 -11.14 -19.97
N LYS A 315 36.51 -11.44 -21.27
CA LYS A 315 35.35 -11.02 -22.09
C LYS A 315 33.99 -11.47 -21.53
N LYS A 316 33.93 -12.58 -20.80
CA LYS A 316 32.69 -13.02 -20.16
C LYS A 316 32.34 -12.13 -18.96
N ILE A 317 33.33 -11.74 -18.15
CA ILE A 317 33.10 -10.79 -17.05
C ILE A 317 32.73 -9.42 -17.62
N GLU A 318 33.42 -8.94 -18.64
CA GLU A 318 33.11 -7.66 -19.31
C GLU A 318 31.69 -7.62 -19.88
N SER A 319 31.11 -8.78 -20.24
CA SER A 319 29.72 -8.87 -20.73
C SER A 319 28.66 -8.86 -19.62
N GLU A 320 29.04 -9.12 -18.36
CA GLU A 320 28.14 -8.98 -17.22
C GLU A 320 27.83 -7.50 -16.98
N LYS A 321 26.66 -7.21 -16.42
CA LYS A 321 26.31 -5.82 -16.07
C LYS A 321 27.21 -5.34 -14.92
N ARG A 322 27.53 -4.04 -14.89
CA ARG A 322 28.16 -3.44 -13.72
C ARG A 322 27.20 -3.57 -12.53
N ILE A 323 27.72 -3.93 -11.37
CA ILE A 323 26.88 -4.15 -10.20
C ILE A 323 26.20 -2.84 -9.77
N ILE A 324 26.91 -1.71 -9.86
CA ILE A 324 26.35 -0.40 -9.51
C ILE A 324 25.14 -0.01 -10.37
N ASP A 325 25.14 -0.34 -11.67
CA ASP A 325 24.00 -0.10 -12.56
C ASP A 325 22.76 -0.93 -12.17
N ILE A 326 22.96 -2.10 -11.54
CA ILE A 326 21.86 -2.94 -11.04
C ILE A 326 21.26 -2.29 -9.79
N ILE A 327 22.11 -1.82 -8.87
CA ILE A 327 21.69 -1.17 -7.62
C ILE A 327 20.95 0.14 -7.91
N MET A 328 21.49 1.00 -8.78
CA MET A 328 20.87 2.30 -9.10
C MET A 328 19.48 2.14 -9.74
N LYS A 329 19.28 1.11 -10.59
CA LYS A 329 17.96 0.83 -11.18
C LYS A 329 16.92 0.35 -10.17
N ILE A 330 17.35 -0.28 -9.07
CA ILE A 330 16.44 -0.67 -7.99
C ILE A 330 16.00 0.60 -7.24
N ASP A 331 16.92 1.52 -6.96
CA ASP A 331 16.63 2.78 -6.26
C ASP A 331 15.68 3.69 -7.05
N GLU A 332 15.88 3.79 -8.37
CA GLU A 332 14.95 4.49 -9.29
C GLU A 332 13.53 3.89 -9.21
N LYS A 333 13.42 2.55 -9.24
CA LYS A 333 12.11 1.87 -9.16
C LYS A 333 11.44 2.00 -7.80
N ILE A 334 12.21 2.01 -6.71
CA ILE A 334 11.69 2.25 -5.36
C ILE A 334 11.11 3.65 -5.27
N THR A 335 11.81 4.65 -5.82
CA THR A 335 11.32 6.04 -5.89
C THR A 335 9.99 6.12 -6.65
N GLU A 336 9.88 5.44 -7.80
CA GLU A 336 8.63 5.37 -8.59
C GLU A 336 7.47 4.70 -7.81
N VAL A 337 7.77 3.69 -6.99
CA VAL A 337 6.77 3.02 -6.13
C VAL A 337 6.33 3.94 -4.99
N ASP A 338 7.25 4.66 -4.34
CA ASP A 338 6.93 5.61 -3.28
C ASP A 338 6.05 6.76 -3.79
N GLU A 339 6.30 7.26 -5.00
CA GLU A 339 5.44 8.25 -5.66
C GLU A 339 4.01 7.71 -5.87
N LYS A 340 3.87 6.46 -6.31
CA LYS A 340 2.56 5.81 -6.47
C LYS A 340 1.85 5.54 -5.15
N ILE A 341 2.58 5.17 -4.09
CA ILE A 341 2.03 5.00 -2.75
C ILE A 341 1.52 6.33 -2.20
N ASN A 342 2.25 7.43 -2.42
CA ASN A 342 1.82 8.77 -2.02
C ASN A 342 0.53 9.18 -2.75
N TYR A 343 0.44 8.92 -4.07
CA TYR A 343 -0.77 9.16 -4.85
C TYR A 343 -1.99 8.36 -4.34
N ILE A 344 -1.80 7.08 -3.98
CA ILE A 344 -2.86 6.23 -3.43
C ILE A 344 -3.28 6.73 -2.04
N SER A 345 -2.32 7.08 -1.17
CA SER A 345 -2.58 7.66 0.16
C SER A 345 -3.40 8.96 0.07
N GLN A 346 -3.09 9.82 -0.89
CA GLN A 346 -3.83 11.07 -1.15
C GLN A 346 -5.26 10.81 -1.66
N SER A 347 -5.44 9.82 -2.54
CA SER A 347 -6.75 9.41 -3.06
C SER A 347 -7.65 8.76 -1.99
N ILE A 348 -7.07 8.14 -0.95
CA ILE A 348 -7.82 7.57 0.17
C ILE A 348 -8.34 8.67 1.13
N LEU A 349 -7.70 9.84 1.17
CA LEU A 349 -8.13 10.95 2.05
C LEU A 349 -9.43 11.60 1.56
N SER A 350 -9.61 11.74 0.25
CA SER A 350 -10.87 12.24 -0.35
C SER A 350 -12.02 11.27 -0.16
N ILE A 351 -11.74 9.97 0.00
CA ILE A 351 -12.75 8.94 0.35
C ILE A 351 -13.11 9.01 1.85
N LYS A 352 -12.14 9.32 2.73
CA LYS A 352 -12.37 9.42 4.18
C LYS A 352 -13.07 10.71 4.60
N LEU A 353 -12.87 11.81 3.87
CA LEU A 353 -13.58 13.07 4.09
C LEU A 353 -14.81 13.13 3.18
N SER A 354 -15.98 13.43 3.73
CA SER A 354 -17.17 13.73 2.93
C SER A 354 -17.01 15.07 2.21
N VAL A 355 -16.58 15.03 0.95
CA VAL A 355 -16.37 16.22 0.10
C VAL A 355 -17.60 16.54 -0.76
N ALA A 356 -17.67 17.77 -1.26
CA ALA A 356 -18.66 18.21 -2.24
C ALA A 356 -18.06 18.14 -3.66
N GLU A 357 -18.34 17.07 -4.40
CA GLU A 357 -17.68 16.76 -5.68
C GLU A 357 -17.81 17.86 -6.75
N GLY A 358 -18.94 18.57 -6.78
CA GLY A 358 -19.17 19.67 -7.74
C GLY A 358 -18.66 21.04 -7.29
N ALA A 359 -18.02 21.16 -6.13
CA ALA A 359 -17.69 22.47 -5.57
C ALA A 359 -16.38 23.07 -6.13
N ALA A 360 -15.49 22.25 -6.67
CA ALA A 360 -14.24 22.73 -7.27
C ALA A 360 -14.50 23.47 -8.59
N PHE A 361 -13.70 24.50 -8.87
CA PHE A 361 -13.85 25.36 -10.05
C PHE A 361 -13.73 24.60 -11.39
N ASP A 362 -13.06 23.46 -11.39
CA ASP A 362 -12.76 22.58 -12.51
C ASP A 362 -13.53 21.24 -12.44
N SER A 363 -14.54 21.16 -11.57
CA SER A 363 -15.45 20.01 -11.55
C SER A 363 -16.32 19.97 -12.81
N HIS A 364 -16.84 18.79 -13.17
CA HIS A 364 -17.80 18.63 -14.28
C HIS A 364 -19.03 19.55 -14.12
N ALA A 365 -19.46 19.82 -12.88
CA ALA A 365 -20.56 20.74 -12.60
C ALA A 365 -20.26 22.21 -12.98
N GLU A 366 -18.99 22.56 -13.13
CA GLU A 366 -18.51 23.90 -13.50
C GLU A 366 -17.99 23.98 -14.95
N GLU A 367 -17.90 22.86 -15.69
CA GLU A 367 -17.27 22.78 -17.02
C GLU A 367 -17.85 23.76 -18.03
N HIS A 368 -19.17 23.94 -18.03
CA HIS A 368 -19.86 24.83 -18.97
C HIS A 368 -20.02 26.28 -18.49
N ASN A 369 -19.51 26.61 -17.29
CA ASN A 369 -19.67 27.95 -16.75
C ASN A 369 -18.62 28.93 -17.33
N PRO A 370 -19.02 30.14 -17.77
CA PRO A 370 -18.17 31.02 -18.57
C PRO A 370 -17.11 31.74 -17.72
N THR A 371 -15.85 31.74 -18.15
CA THR A 371 -14.78 32.62 -17.61
C THR A 371 -14.86 34.02 -18.22
N CYS A 372 -14.12 35.00 -17.68
CA CYS A 372 -14.05 36.33 -18.26
C CYS A 372 -13.57 36.22 -19.71
N LEU A 373 -14.25 36.93 -20.62
CA LEU A 373 -13.79 37.06 -22.00
C LEU A 373 -12.43 37.74 -22.02
N ALA A 374 -11.62 37.42 -23.04
CA ALA A 374 -10.34 38.09 -23.25
C ALA A 374 -10.51 39.62 -23.22
N ASP A 375 -9.56 40.31 -22.59
CA ASP A 375 -9.51 41.76 -22.47
C ASP A 375 -10.69 42.42 -21.73
N THR A 376 -11.49 41.63 -20.99
CA THR A 376 -12.55 42.15 -20.12
C THR A 376 -12.14 42.09 -18.64
N ARG A 377 -12.60 43.07 -17.85
CA ARG A 377 -12.34 43.15 -16.39
C ARG A 377 -10.85 43.14 -16.02
N VAL A 378 -9.97 43.55 -16.93
CA VAL A 378 -8.51 43.50 -16.80
C VAL A 378 -8.02 44.18 -15.52
N ASP A 379 -8.45 45.41 -15.27
CA ASP A 379 -8.04 46.16 -14.08
C ASP A 379 -8.43 45.45 -12.77
N LEU A 380 -9.63 44.85 -12.74
CA LEU A 380 -10.11 44.11 -11.57
C LEU A 380 -9.33 42.80 -11.37
N LEU A 381 -9.10 42.05 -12.44
CA LEU A 381 -8.31 40.81 -12.38
C LEU A 381 -6.88 41.11 -11.92
N GLN A 382 -6.26 42.16 -12.48
CA GLN A 382 -4.92 42.59 -12.10
C GLN A 382 -4.86 43.07 -10.65
N HIS A 383 -5.87 43.78 -10.18
CA HIS A 383 -5.96 44.19 -8.78
C HIS A 383 -6.03 42.99 -7.84
N ILE A 384 -6.84 41.96 -8.16
CA ILE A 384 -6.92 40.74 -7.36
C ILE A 384 -5.58 40.00 -7.36
N ILE A 385 -4.94 39.83 -8.52
CA ILE A 385 -3.63 39.16 -8.60
C ILE A 385 -2.56 39.94 -7.82
N SER A 386 -2.54 41.27 -7.93
CA SER A 386 -1.60 42.11 -7.18
C SER A 386 -1.82 41.97 -5.67
N TRP A 387 -3.09 41.89 -5.24
CA TRP A 387 -3.44 41.62 -3.84
C TRP A 387 -2.92 40.25 -3.36
N THR A 388 -2.99 39.20 -4.19
CA THR A 388 -2.47 37.88 -3.78
C THR A 388 -0.96 37.84 -3.55
N GLN A 389 -0.22 38.77 -4.18
CA GLN A 389 1.24 38.82 -4.14
C GLN A 389 1.79 39.81 -3.10
N ASP A 390 0.93 40.62 -2.47
CA ASP A 390 1.35 41.62 -1.48
C ASP A 390 1.38 41.00 -0.06
N PRO A 391 2.55 40.82 0.56
CA PRO A 391 2.68 40.23 1.89
C PRO A 391 2.07 41.09 3.01
N ASN A 392 1.79 42.37 2.74
CA ASN A 392 1.17 43.30 3.70
C ASN A 392 -0.34 43.45 3.50
N ALA A 393 -0.90 42.83 2.46
CA ALA A 393 -2.32 42.90 2.20
C ALA A 393 -3.13 42.16 3.29
N LYS A 394 -4.38 42.56 3.45
CA LYS A 394 -5.32 41.82 4.31
C LYS A 394 -5.51 40.41 3.74
N ALA A 395 -5.57 39.40 4.60
CA ALA A 395 -5.72 38.00 4.21
C ALA A 395 -7.05 37.64 3.50
N ILE A 396 -8.02 38.57 3.43
CA ILE A 396 -9.31 38.36 2.75
C ILE A 396 -9.54 39.50 1.75
N PHE A 397 -9.73 39.13 0.48
CA PHE A 397 -10.29 40.00 -0.56
C PHE A 397 -11.78 39.74 -0.70
N TRP A 398 -12.59 40.77 -0.52
CA TRP A 398 -14.05 40.65 -0.63
C TRP A 398 -14.55 41.18 -1.97
N LEU A 399 -14.82 40.28 -2.91
CA LEU A 399 -15.40 40.62 -4.21
C LEU A 399 -16.92 40.79 -4.09
N ASN A 400 -17.40 42.03 -4.11
CA ASN A 400 -18.84 42.34 -4.05
C ASN A 400 -19.33 43.10 -5.30
N GLY A 401 -20.64 43.14 -5.48
CA GLY A 401 -21.28 43.76 -6.64
C GLY A 401 -22.71 43.28 -6.85
N MET A 402 -23.49 44.01 -7.64
CA MET A 402 -24.89 43.67 -7.92
C MET A 402 -25.04 42.26 -8.51
N ALA A 403 -26.20 41.63 -8.31
CA ALA A 403 -26.52 40.36 -8.94
C ALA A 403 -26.35 40.45 -10.47
N GLY A 404 -25.85 39.39 -11.10
CA GLY A 404 -25.63 39.35 -12.55
C GLY A 404 -24.41 40.11 -13.09
N THR A 405 -23.61 40.76 -12.25
CA THR A 405 -22.44 41.56 -12.70
C THR A 405 -21.18 40.74 -13.05
N GLY A 406 -21.25 39.40 -12.98
CA GLY A 406 -20.15 38.50 -13.37
C GLY A 406 -19.16 38.15 -12.25
N LYS A 407 -19.55 38.23 -10.97
CA LYS A 407 -18.67 37.91 -9.82
C LYS A 407 -18.10 36.48 -9.90
N SER A 408 -18.97 35.48 -10.03
CA SER A 408 -18.56 34.07 -10.17
C SER A 408 -17.68 33.83 -11.40
N THR A 409 -17.91 34.57 -12.49
CA THR A 409 -17.08 34.55 -13.69
C THR A 409 -15.66 35.09 -13.41
N VAL A 410 -15.53 36.15 -12.61
CA VAL A 410 -14.23 36.67 -12.13
C VAL A 410 -13.56 35.65 -11.21
N SER A 411 -14.27 35.11 -10.21
CA SER A 411 -13.76 34.10 -9.28
C SER A 411 -13.18 32.87 -10.00
N ARG A 412 -13.89 32.33 -11.01
CA ARG A 412 -13.42 31.20 -11.83
C ARG A 412 -12.20 31.55 -12.67
N THR A 413 -12.16 32.76 -13.21
CA THR A 413 -11.00 33.24 -13.99
C THR A 413 -9.74 33.33 -13.12
N ILE A 414 -9.89 33.85 -11.90
CA ILE A 414 -8.79 33.93 -10.93
C ILE A 414 -8.33 32.53 -10.50
N ALA A 415 -9.25 31.63 -10.15
CA ALA A 415 -8.90 30.25 -9.79
C ALA A 415 -8.08 29.55 -10.90
N LYS A 416 -8.53 29.65 -12.15
CA LYS A 416 -7.83 29.10 -13.32
C LYS A 416 -6.43 29.70 -13.51
N SER A 417 -6.26 31.00 -13.25
CA SER A 417 -4.95 31.66 -13.33
C SER A 417 -4.01 31.19 -12.21
N LEU A 418 -4.53 30.99 -11.01
CA LEU A 418 -3.75 30.58 -9.84
C LEU A 418 -3.29 29.10 -9.95
N VAL A 419 -4.08 28.22 -10.56
CA VAL A 419 -3.63 26.86 -10.88
C VAL A 419 -2.41 26.87 -11.80
N ARG A 420 -2.43 27.68 -12.87
CA ARG A 420 -1.31 27.77 -13.83
C ARG A 420 -0.01 28.26 -13.20
N THR A 421 -0.11 29.04 -12.13
CA THR A 421 1.04 29.58 -11.43
C THR A 421 1.42 28.77 -10.19
N GLY A 422 0.67 27.72 -9.84
CA GLY A 422 0.93 26.86 -8.68
C GLY A 422 0.46 27.42 -7.33
N HIS A 423 -0.31 28.51 -7.30
CA HIS A 423 -0.71 29.21 -6.07
C HIS A 423 -2.15 28.92 -5.61
N LEU A 424 -2.96 28.21 -6.40
CA LEU A 424 -4.29 27.81 -5.95
C LEU A 424 -4.19 26.64 -4.98
N GLY A 425 -4.65 26.83 -3.74
CA GLY A 425 -4.74 25.76 -2.75
C GLY A 425 -6.07 24.99 -2.80
N ALA A 426 -7.18 25.72 -2.92
CA ALA A 426 -8.51 25.13 -2.99
C ALA A 426 -9.55 26.11 -3.57
N SER A 427 -10.67 25.56 -4.02
CA SER A 427 -11.84 26.32 -4.48
C SER A 427 -13.16 25.70 -4.04
N PHE A 428 -14.14 26.54 -3.71
CA PHE A 428 -15.50 26.12 -3.38
C PHE A 428 -16.54 27.09 -3.96
N PHE A 429 -17.35 26.60 -4.88
CA PHE A 429 -18.43 27.33 -5.53
C PHE A 429 -19.78 26.88 -4.97
N PHE A 430 -20.40 27.72 -4.12
CA PHE A 430 -21.74 27.47 -3.62
C PHE A 430 -22.76 27.54 -4.75
N LYS A 431 -23.83 26.74 -4.63
CA LYS A 431 -24.93 26.73 -5.59
C LYS A 431 -26.23 26.35 -4.91
N ARG A 432 -27.21 27.24 -4.97
CA ARG A 432 -28.49 27.06 -4.31
C ARG A 432 -29.26 25.92 -4.94
N GLY A 433 -29.92 25.14 -4.09
CA GLY A 433 -30.66 23.95 -4.51
C GLY A 433 -29.79 22.71 -4.63
N GLU A 434 -28.48 22.79 -4.90
CA GLU A 434 -27.63 21.60 -4.97
C GLU A 434 -27.24 21.14 -3.56
N GLY A 435 -27.61 19.92 -3.15
CA GLY A 435 -27.54 19.47 -1.74
C GLY A 435 -26.24 19.79 -1.01
N ASP A 436 -25.10 19.33 -1.54
CA ASP A 436 -23.78 19.52 -0.92
C ASP A 436 -23.17 20.91 -1.14
N ARG A 437 -23.67 21.67 -2.12
CA ARG A 437 -23.16 23.00 -2.52
C ARG A 437 -24.05 24.15 -2.08
N GLY A 438 -25.25 23.87 -1.60
CA GLY A 438 -26.17 24.82 -0.99
C GLY A 438 -26.04 24.85 0.54
N SER A 439 -25.18 24.02 1.11
CA SER A 439 -24.88 23.94 2.54
C SER A 439 -23.39 24.14 2.78
N SER A 440 -23.05 24.76 3.91
CA SER A 440 -21.66 24.94 4.34
C SER A 440 -21.04 23.69 4.98
N ALA A 441 -21.83 22.63 5.22
CA ALA A 441 -21.41 21.45 5.98
C ALA A 441 -20.14 20.77 5.45
N LYS A 442 -19.92 20.79 4.14
CA LYS A 442 -18.76 20.17 3.46
C LYS A 442 -17.70 21.18 3.01
N LEU A 443 -17.80 22.45 3.40
CA LEU A 443 -16.89 23.51 2.94
C LEU A 443 -15.43 23.19 3.30
N PHE A 444 -15.16 22.98 4.59
CA PHE A 444 -13.78 22.80 5.07
C PHE A 444 -13.23 21.39 4.86
N THR A 445 -14.09 20.37 4.80
CA THR A 445 -13.66 19.02 4.38
C THR A 445 -13.20 19.03 2.93
N THR A 446 -13.94 19.73 2.05
CA THR A 446 -13.59 19.90 0.63
C THR A 446 -12.32 20.74 0.44
N ILE A 447 -12.19 21.85 1.18
CA ILE A 447 -10.97 22.67 1.15
C ILE A 447 -9.74 21.88 1.61
N ALA A 448 -9.84 21.13 2.71
CA ALA A 448 -8.71 20.35 3.23
C ALA A 448 -8.30 19.21 2.29
N ALA A 449 -9.27 18.54 1.67
CA ALA A 449 -9.00 17.54 0.63
C ALA A 449 -8.27 18.17 -0.57
N GLN A 450 -8.77 19.29 -1.09
CA GLN A 450 -8.12 19.99 -2.20
C GLN A 450 -6.72 20.50 -1.85
N LEU A 451 -6.50 21.03 -0.64
CA LEU A 451 -5.17 21.45 -0.18
C LEU A 451 -4.18 20.28 -0.15
N SER A 452 -4.61 19.10 0.31
CA SER A 452 -3.75 17.91 0.33
C SER A 452 -3.35 17.41 -1.06
N ILE A 453 -4.16 17.69 -2.08
CA ILE A 453 -3.91 17.31 -3.48
C ILE A 453 -3.06 18.38 -4.19
N MET A 454 -3.43 19.65 -4.02
CA MET A 454 -2.81 20.78 -4.74
C MET A 454 -1.46 21.19 -4.14
N GLN A 455 -1.18 20.86 -2.88
CA GLN A 455 0.05 21.22 -2.16
C GLN A 455 0.72 19.96 -1.59
N THR A 456 1.36 19.20 -2.48
CA THR A 456 1.91 17.86 -2.17
C THR A 456 3.04 17.88 -1.14
N ASP A 457 3.79 18.98 -1.06
CA ASP A 457 4.85 19.24 -0.08
C ASP A 457 4.35 19.29 1.37
N ILE A 458 3.08 19.63 1.58
CA ILE A 458 2.48 19.78 2.92
C ILE A 458 1.33 18.81 3.18
N ALA A 459 1.08 17.87 2.26
CA ALA A 459 -0.03 16.92 2.33
C ALA A 459 -0.04 16.08 3.63
N SER A 460 1.14 15.71 4.13
CA SER A 460 1.29 14.90 5.36
C SER A 460 0.70 15.57 6.61
N TYR A 461 0.68 16.90 6.66
CA TYR A 461 0.07 17.66 7.77
C TYR A 461 -1.46 17.54 7.76
N PHE A 462 -2.07 17.54 6.57
CA PHE A 462 -3.51 17.34 6.41
C PHE A 462 -3.89 15.88 6.69
N GLU A 463 -3.07 14.92 6.26
CA GLU A 463 -3.25 13.52 6.60
C GLU A 463 -3.30 13.27 8.10
N HIS A 464 -2.34 13.84 8.83
CA HIS A 464 -2.28 13.69 10.28
C HIS A 464 -3.53 14.26 10.94
N ALA A 465 -4.01 15.43 10.50
CA ALA A 465 -5.24 16.04 11.03
C ALA A 465 -6.47 15.14 10.82
N ILE A 466 -6.61 14.55 9.64
CA ILE A 466 -7.72 13.65 9.30
C ILE A 466 -7.64 12.34 10.09
N LYS A 467 -6.45 11.75 10.22
CA LYS A 467 -6.22 10.52 11.01
C LYS A 467 -6.49 10.73 12.51
N SER A 468 -6.16 11.92 13.03
CA SER A 468 -6.31 12.24 14.46
C SER A 468 -7.76 12.40 14.89
N ASN A 469 -8.66 12.75 13.98
CA ASN A 469 -10.09 12.93 14.28
C ASN A 469 -10.96 12.49 13.09
N PRO A 470 -11.25 11.19 12.94
CA PRO A 470 -11.99 10.66 11.80
C PRO A 470 -13.42 11.23 11.63
N ASP A 471 -14.04 11.71 12.72
CA ASP A 471 -15.41 12.27 12.72
C ASP A 471 -15.43 13.80 12.54
N ILE A 472 -14.29 14.41 12.21
CA ILE A 472 -14.16 15.87 12.08
C ILE A 472 -15.13 16.47 11.04
N GLY A 473 -15.44 15.74 9.96
CA GLY A 473 -16.36 16.18 8.91
C GLY A 473 -17.81 16.39 9.37
N ASN A 474 -18.20 15.80 10.51
CA ASN A 474 -19.52 15.98 11.11
C ASN A 474 -19.55 17.03 12.25
N LYS A 475 -18.41 17.65 12.56
CA LYS A 475 -18.33 18.69 13.61
C LYS A 475 -18.70 20.07 13.05
N GLY A 476 -18.96 21.02 13.95
CA GLY A 476 -19.28 22.40 13.55
C GLY A 476 -18.14 23.08 12.78
N LEU A 477 -18.50 24.02 11.90
CA LEU A 477 -17.59 24.70 10.95
C LEU A 477 -16.33 25.29 11.60
N ARG A 478 -16.47 25.90 12.78
CA ARG A 478 -15.31 26.47 13.50
C ARG A 478 -14.29 25.39 13.87
N LYS A 479 -14.77 24.21 14.28
CA LYS A 479 -13.90 23.08 14.63
C LYS A 479 -13.26 22.48 13.38
N GLN A 480 -14.04 22.31 12.31
CA GLN A 480 -13.53 21.86 11.01
C GLN A 480 -12.42 22.79 10.51
N PHE A 481 -12.65 24.10 10.45
CA PHE A 481 -11.64 25.07 10.00
C PHE A 481 -10.36 25.01 10.84
N ASN A 482 -10.50 24.99 12.17
CA ASN A 482 -9.35 24.98 13.07
C ASN A 482 -8.49 23.72 12.89
N GLU A 483 -9.10 22.54 12.86
CA GLU A 483 -8.37 21.26 12.83
C GLU A 483 -7.94 20.84 11.43
N LEU A 484 -8.73 21.15 10.38
CA LEU A 484 -8.46 20.71 9.01
C LEU A 484 -7.69 21.73 8.16
N VAL A 485 -7.71 23.02 8.53
CA VAL A 485 -7.08 24.09 7.72
C VAL A 485 -6.01 24.82 8.53
N LEU A 486 -6.40 25.44 9.65
CA LEU A 486 -5.49 26.32 10.41
C LEU A 486 -4.33 25.55 11.07
N GLN A 487 -4.62 24.46 11.78
CA GLN A 487 -3.60 23.67 12.47
C GLN A 487 -2.59 23.02 11.51
N PRO A 488 -2.99 22.38 10.40
CA PRO A 488 -2.05 21.86 9.42
C PRO A 488 -1.13 22.95 8.87
N LEU A 489 -1.70 24.05 8.37
CA LEU A 489 -0.93 25.15 7.76
C LEU A 489 0.01 25.85 8.75
N SER A 490 -0.39 26.00 10.02
CA SER A 490 0.46 26.62 11.05
C SER A 490 1.66 25.77 11.47
N ARG A 491 1.62 24.46 11.22
CA ARG A 491 2.72 23.53 11.57
C ARG A 491 3.75 23.36 10.46
N VAL A 492 3.47 23.88 9.26
CA VAL A 492 4.38 23.79 8.11
C VAL A 492 5.59 24.70 8.31
N PRO A 493 6.82 24.15 8.39
CA PRO A 493 8.06 24.91 8.45
C PRO A 493 8.27 25.78 7.19
N PRO A 494 8.86 26.98 7.30
CA PRO A 494 9.08 27.85 6.13
C PRO A 494 9.90 27.21 5.01
N ASP A 495 10.88 26.36 5.36
CA ASP A 495 11.78 25.65 4.45
C ASP A 495 11.11 24.52 3.65
N GLN A 496 9.93 24.07 4.06
CA GLN A 496 9.19 23.00 3.39
C GLN A 496 8.13 23.50 2.40
N ARG A 497 7.87 24.82 2.34
CA ARG A 497 6.85 25.39 1.45
C ARG A 497 7.41 25.58 0.06
N LYS A 498 6.79 24.95 -0.95
CA LYS A 498 7.11 25.17 -2.37
C LYS A 498 6.63 26.53 -2.88
N SER A 499 5.53 27.04 -2.32
CA SER A 499 4.91 28.30 -2.73
C SER A 499 5.03 29.35 -1.62
N ASP A 500 5.32 30.59 -2.02
CA ASP A 500 5.43 31.73 -1.11
C ASP A 500 4.07 32.08 -0.48
N PHE A 501 2.97 31.73 -1.13
CA PHE A 501 1.61 31.93 -0.64
C PHE A 501 0.62 30.90 -1.23
N ILE A 502 -0.51 30.74 -0.58
CA ILE A 502 -1.60 29.84 -0.99
C ILE A 502 -2.91 30.62 -1.00
N VAL A 503 -3.69 30.50 -2.07
CA VAL A 503 -4.99 31.17 -2.21
C VAL A 503 -6.12 30.15 -2.16
N ILE A 504 -7.18 30.46 -1.40
CA ILE A 504 -8.43 29.70 -1.36
C ILE A 504 -9.54 30.58 -1.94
N VAL A 505 -10.25 30.08 -2.95
CA VAL A 505 -11.34 30.80 -3.61
C VAL A 505 -12.68 30.28 -3.11
N ILE A 506 -13.50 31.14 -2.52
CA ILE A 506 -14.87 30.80 -2.09
C ILE A 506 -15.83 31.76 -2.80
N ASP A 507 -16.74 31.21 -3.58
CA ASP A 507 -17.69 31.98 -4.41
C ASP A 507 -19.14 31.69 -4.02
N ALA A 508 -20.01 32.66 -4.29
CA ALA A 508 -21.47 32.54 -4.17
C ALA A 508 -21.97 32.22 -2.74
N LEU A 509 -21.35 32.79 -1.70
CA LEU A 509 -21.79 32.64 -0.30
C LEU A 509 -23.27 33.03 -0.09
N ASP A 510 -23.82 33.89 -0.95
CA ASP A 510 -25.23 34.29 -0.99
C ASP A 510 -26.20 33.18 -1.46
N GLU A 511 -25.69 32.09 -2.04
CA GLU A 511 -26.46 30.93 -2.49
C GLU A 511 -26.64 29.85 -1.39
N LEU A 512 -26.18 30.12 -0.16
CA LEU A 512 -26.43 29.26 1.00
C LEU A 512 -27.95 29.14 1.25
N GLN A 513 -28.43 27.91 1.45
CA GLN A 513 -29.81 27.68 1.83
C GLN A 513 -30.07 28.29 3.21
N GLU A 514 -30.90 29.34 3.25
CA GLU A 514 -31.40 29.86 4.52
C GLU A 514 -32.30 28.81 5.18
N TYR A 515 -31.83 28.23 6.29
CA TYR A 515 -32.71 27.59 7.27
C TYR A 515 -33.85 28.57 7.61
N ARG A 516 -35.09 28.08 7.71
CA ARG A 516 -36.25 28.95 8.05
C ARG A 516 -35.90 29.70 9.34
N GLN A 517 -35.86 31.04 9.29
CA GLN A 517 -35.69 31.86 10.49
C GLN A 517 -37.00 31.83 11.29
N LEU A 518 -37.11 30.82 12.16
CA LEU A 518 -38.19 30.71 13.14
C LEU A 518 -37.87 31.62 14.32
N LYS A 519 -38.90 32.14 14.99
CA LYS A 519 -38.69 32.91 16.23
C LYS A 519 -38.02 32.00 17.27
N GLY A 520 -37.17 32.56 18.13
CA GLY A 520 -36.43 31.77 19.12
C GLY A 520 -37.30 31.02 20.14
N ASP A 521 -38.56 31.44 20.29
CA ASP A 521 -39.57 30.84 21.15
C ASP A 521 -40.54 29.90 20.41
N TRP A 522 -40.41 29.75 19.09
CA TRP A 522 -41.22 28.84 18.28
C TRP A 522 -40.75 27.37 18.45
N PRO A 523 -41.65 26.37 18.51
CA PRO A 523 -43.11 26.43 18.43
C PRO A 523 -43.82 26.67 19.77
N GLY A 524 -43.08 27.00 20.83
CA GLY A 524 -43.56 27.09 22.21
C GLY A 524 -43.51 25.75 22.95
N GLN A 525 -43.30 25.79 24.26
CA GLN A 525 -43.09 24.58 25.08
C GLN A 525 -44.30 23.62 25.03
N SER A 526 -45.53 24.15 25.03
CA SER A 526 -46.74 23.32 24.97
C SER A 526 -46.82 22.48 23.69
N SER A 527 -46.43 23.04 22.54
CA SER A 527 -46.42 22.28 21.28
C SER A 527 -45.30 21.24 21.26
N ILE A 528 -44.14 21.56 21.85
CA ILE A 528 -43.04 20.59 22.02
C ILE A 528 -43.51 19.41 22.88
N ASP A 529 -44.15 19.67 24.02
CA ASP A 529 -44.62 18.62 24.94
C ASP A 529 -45.64 17.70 24.27
N THR A 530 -46.58 18.25 23.49
CA THR A 530 -47.51 17.46 22.67
C THR A 530 -46.77 16.59 21.65
N ILE A 531 -45.83 17.16 20.86
CA ILE A 531 -45.08 16.40 19.85
C ILE A 531 -44.27 15.28 20.51
N VAL A 532 -43.63 15.54 21.65
CA VAL A 532 -42.88 14.53 22.41
C VAL A 532 -43.79 13.40 22.85
N LYS A 533 -44.99 13.72 23.36
CA LYS A 533 -45.98 12.71 23.75
C LYS A 533 -46.45 11.87 22.55
N MET A 534 -46.67 12.49 21.39
CA MET A 534 -47.04 11.79 20.16
C MET A 534 -45.89 10.92 19.62
N ALA A 535 -44.63 11.30 19.87
CA ALA A 535 -43.45 10.56 19.43
C ALA A 535 -43.15 9.28 20.23
N ILE A 536 -43.79 9.05 21.38
CA ILE A 536 -43.49 7.89 22.24
C ILE A 536 -44.42 6.69 21.89
N PRO A 537 -43.89 5.50 21.55
CA PRO A 537 -42.47 5.10 21.45
C PRO A 537 -41.86 5.22 20.03
N LEU A 538 -42.59 5.75 19.05
CA LEU A 538 -42.18 5.79 17.64
C LEU A 538 -41.23 6.96 17.35
N PHE A 539 -39.93 6.76 17.55
CA PHE A 539 -38.90 7.76 17.23
C PHE A 539 -38.96 8.29 15.77
N ILE A 540 -39.47 7.49 14.83
CA ILE A 540 -39.68 7.91 13.44
C ILE A 540 -40.64 9.10 13.32
N PHE A 541 -41.58 9.25 14.24
CA PHE A 541 -42.55 10.36 14.26
C PHE A 541 -41.83 11.71 14.32
N ALA A 542 -40.92 11.90 15.27
CA ALA A 542 -40.21 13.17 15.45
C ALA A 542 -39.41 13.54 14.19
N ALA A 543 -38.68 12.58 13.61
CA ALA A 543 -37.89 12.81 12.41
C ALA A 543 -38.76 13.15 11.18
N THR A 544 -39.87 12.43 10.97
CA THR A 544 -40.82 12.67 9.88
C THR A 544 -41.47 14.04 10.00
N ILE A 545 -41.94 14.42 11.20
CA ILE A 545 -42.55 15.72 11.45
C ILE A 545 -41.53 16.86 11.29
N CYS A 546 -40.30 16.70 11.78
CA CYS A 546 -39.26 17.71 11.55
C CYS A 546 -38.99 17.94 10.07
N ARG A 547 -38.91 16.87 9.25
CA ARG A 547 -38.76 17.00 7.79
C ARG A 547 -39.98 17.66 7.15
N PHE A 548 -41.18 17.28 7.58
CA PHE A 548 -42.43 17.86 7.10
C PHE A 548 -42.50 19.37 7.36
N LEU A 549 -42.17 19.81 8.58
CA LEU A 549 -42.14 21.22 8.97
C LEU A 549 -41.03 22.03 8.29
N ALA A 550 -39.93 21.37 7.87
CA ALA A 550 -38.86 22.02 7.11
C ALA A 550 -39.25 22.26 5.65
N ASP A 551 -40.08 21.39 5.06
CA ASP A 551 -40.41 21.40 3.64
C ASP A 551 -41.26 22.60 3.22
N ARG A 552 -40.65 23.51 2.42
CA ARG A 552 -41.27 24.75 1.91
C ARG A 552 -42.38 24.49 0.89
N LYS A 553 -42.38 23.36 0.19
CA LYS A 553 -43.47 23.00 -0.74
C LYS A 553 -44.75 22.67 0.04
N CYS A 554 -44.59 22.14 1.24
CA CYS A 554 -45.69 21.77 2.13
C CYS A 554 -46.33 22.94 2.91
N GLY A 555 -45.87 24.18 2.73
CA GLY A 555 -46.51 25.40 3.25
C GLY A 555 -45.80 26.02 4.46
N ASN A 556 -46.51 26.94 5.13
CA ASN A 556 -46.02 27.69 6.30
C ASN A 556 -45.88 26.74 7.53
N PRO A 557 -44.80 26.85 8.32
CA PRO A 557 -44.55 25.96 9.45
C PRO A 557 -45.66 25.98 10.52
N ASP A 558 -46.33 27.12 10.74
CA ASP A 558 -47.43 27.23 11.71
C ASP A 558 -48.68 26.44 11.30
N ASP A 559 -49.02 26.47 10.01
CA ASP A 559 -50.17 25.72 9.47
C ASP A 559 -49.87 24.23 9.43
N GLN A 560 -48.64 23.86 9.07
CA GLN A 560 -48.18 22.47 9.09
C GLN A 560 -48.17 21.90 10.51
N LEU A 561 -47.66 22.67 11.47
CA LEU A 561 -47.67 22.28 12.88
C LEU A 561 -49.10 22.09 13.39
N ARG A 562 -50.03 23.00 13.04
CA ARG A 562 -51.45 22.86 13.40
C ARG A 562 -52.06 21.56 12.89
N LYS A 563 -51.80 21.21 11.62
CA LYS A 563 -52.26 19.94 11.03
C LYS A 563 -51.72 18.71 11.76
N VAL A 564 -50.48 18.77 12.27
CA VAL A 564 -49.90 17.67 13.06
C VAL A 564 -50.58 17.58 14.43
N LEU A 565 -50.75 18.71 15.12
CA LEU A 565 -51.36 18.77 16.45
C LEU A 565 -52.85 18.36 16.45
N GLU A 566 -53.57 18.54 15.34
CA GLU A 566 -54.95 18.07 15.19
C GLU A 566 -55.10 16.55 15.44
N TYR A 567 -54.07 15.74 15.12
CA TYR A 567 -54.11 14.29 15.36
C TYR A 567 -53.90 13.90 16.83
N GLU A 568 -53.47 14.81 17.72
CA GLU A 568 -53.50 14.53 19.16
C GLU A 568 -54.95 14.33 19.65
N THR A 569 -55.88 15.11 19.10
CA THR A 569 -57.28 15.15 19.58
C THR A 569 -58.15 14.03 19.01
N LYS A 570 -57.73 13.40 17.89
CA LYS A 570 -58.43 12.28 17.21
C LYS A 570 -58.11 10.92 17.87
N SER A 571 -58.21 10.88 19.20
CA SER A 571 -57.72 9.87 20.15
C SER A 571 -58.16 8.38 20.00
N GLN A 572 -58.52 7.92 18.80
CA GLN A 572 -58.71 6.49 18.47
C GLN A 572 -57.97 6.00 17.21
N GLU A 573 -57.21 6.85 16.51
CA GLU A 573 -56.42 6.44 15.32
C GLU A 573 -55.05 5.84 15.69
N SER A 574 -54.48 4.99 14.82
CA SER A 574 -53.18 4.34 15.03
C SER A 574 -52.05 5.37 15.13
N LYS A 575 -51.00 5.12 15.91
CA LYS A 575 -49.85 6.06 15.99
C LYS A 575 -49.16 6.28 14.63
N LEU A 576 -49.28 5.32 13.71
CA LEU A 576 -48.81 5.48 12.33
C LEU A 576 -49.72 6.43 11.53
N ASP A 577 -51.01 6.54 11.85
CA ASP A 577 -51.91 7.54 11.27
C ASP A 577 -51.43 8.94 11.62
N ALA A 578 -51.15 9.19 12.91
CA ALA A 578 -50.61 10.47 13.36
C ALA A 578 -49.25 10.80 12.70
N THR A 579 -48.47 9.80 12.29
CA THR A 579 -47.18 9.98 11.62
C THR A 579 -47.35 10.33 10.14
N TYR A 580 -48.21 9.62 9.41
CA TYR A 580 -48.25 9.66 7.94
C TYR A 580 -49.45 10.41 7.36
N LEU A 581 -50.62 10.39 8.00
CA LEU A 581 -51.79 11.09 7.49
C LEU A 581 -51.62 12.61 7.37
N PRO A 582 -50.88 13.33 8.25
CA PRO A 582 -50.61 14.75 8.01
C PRO A 582 -49.90 15.02 6.67
N VAL A 583 -48.97 14.13 6.29
CA VAL A 583 -48.22 14.21 5.02
C VAL A 583 -49.11 13.81 3.84
N LEU A 584 -49.83 12.69 3.97
CA LEU A 584 -50.65 12.14 2.88
C LEU A 584 -51.89 12.99 2.59
N ASN A 585 -52.62 13.43 3.62
CA ASN A 585 -53.84 14.23 3.43
C ASN A 585 -53.56 15.59 2.78
N GLN A 586 -52.31 16.07 2.81
CA GLN A 586 -51.93 17.27 2.08
C GLN A 586 -52.02 17.10 0.56
N GLN A 587 -51.85 15.89 0.03
CA GLN A 587 -51.97 15.59 -1.40
C GLN A 587 -53.38 15.83 -1.93
N ILE A 588 -54.40 15.74 -1.06
CA ILE A 588 -55.82 15.81 -1.42
C ILE A 588 -56.54 17.02 -0.80
N ALA A 589 -55.82 17.83 -0.02
CA ALA A 589 -56.37 18.98 0.68
C ALA A 589 -56.80 20.07 -0.33
N GLY A 590 -58.06 20.51 -0.24
CA GLY A 590 -58.61 21.57 -1.10
C GLY A 590 -59.02 21.11 -2.50
N LEU A 591 -58.91 19.82 -2.83
CA LEU A 591 -59.35 19.25 -4.11
C LEU A 591 -60.83 18.84 -4.07
N THR A 592 -61.49 18.87 -5.23
CA THR A 592 -62.84 18.30 -5.41
C THR A 592 -62.82 16.77 -5.36
N ALA A 593 -63.95 16.12 -5.08
CA ALA A 593 -64.02 14.66 -4.99
C ALA A 593 -63.51 13.93 -6.26
N ARG A 594 -63.71 14.53 -7.45
CA ARG A 594 -63.18 14.00 -8.72
C ARG A 594 -61.66 14.09 -8.78
N GLU A 595 -61.10 15.25 -8.48
CA GLU A 595 -59.64 15.48 -8.46
C GLU A 595 -58.95 14.63 -7.39
N GLN A 596 -59.60 14.47 -6.22
CA GLN A 596 -59.11 13.57 -5.17
C GLN A 596 -59.00 12.14 -5.68
N ASN A 597 -60.03 11.64 -6.38
CA ASN A 597 -59.99 10.29 -6.93
C ASN A 597 -58.86 10.13 -7.97
N GLU A 598 -58.66 11.13 -8.85
CA GLU A 598 -57.56 11.12 -9.83
C GLU A 598 -56.18 11.11 -9.14
N VAL A 599 -55.98 11.97 -8.13
CA VAL A 599 -54.72 12.01 -7.36
C VAL A 599 -54.48 10.72 -6.59
N LEU A 600 -55.52 10.14 -5.97
CA LEU A 600 -55.41 8.89 -5.22
C LEU A 600 -55.09 7.71 -6.14
N GLN A 601 -55.67 7.64 -7.34
CA GLN A 601 -55.33 6.62 -8.33
C GLN A 601 -53.86 6.73 -8.78
N GLN A 602 -53.39 7.95 -9.07
CA GLN A 602 -51.98 8.19 -9.40
C GLN A 602 -51.05 7.84 -8.23
N PHE A 603 -51.42 8.23 -7.01
CA PHE A 603 -50.67 7.92 -5.80
C PHE A 603 -50.52 6.41 -5.62
N LYS A 604 -51.62 5.66 -5.67
CA LYS A 604 -51.59 4.20 -5.51
C LYS A 604 -50.74 3.53 -6.58
N TYR A 605 -50.79 4.02 -7.81
CA TYR A 605 -50.01 3.44 -8.90
C TYR A 605 -48.51 3.76 -8.79
N ILE A 606 -48.14 5.01 -8.50
CA ILE A 606 -46.73 5.45 -8.42
C ILE A 606 -46.10 5.03 -7.09
N VAL A 607 -46.69 5.47 -5.98
CA VAL A 607 -46.15 5.21 -4.64
C VAL A 607 -46.29 3.74 -4.27
N GLY A 608 -47.38 3.07 -4.67
CA GLY A 608 -47.54 1.62 -4.52
C GLY A 608 -46.42 0.84 -5.21
N SER A 609 -46.04 1.25 -6.42
CA SER A 609 -44.89 0.66 -7.09
C SER A 609 -43.60 0.90 -6.31
N ILE A 610 -43.33 2.14 -5.88
CA ILE A 610 -42.12 2.49 -5.11
C ILE A 610 -42.01 1.67 -3.81
N VAL A 611 -43.10 1.47 -3.08
CA VAL A 611 -43.05 0.76 -1.78
C VAL A 611 -43.01 -0.76 -1.91
N LEU A 612 -43.40 -1.32 -3.06
CA LEU A 612 -43.43 -2.78 -3.29
C LEU A 612 -42.22 -3.30 -4.09
N LEU A 613 -41.48 -2.42 -4.76
CA LEU A 613 -40.26 -2.81 -5.49
C LEU A 613 -39.18 -3.29 -4.52
N THR A 614 -38.62 -4.48 -4.80
CA THR A 614 -37.49 -5.04 -4.04
C THR A 614 -36.24 -4.18 -4.14
N SER A 615 -36.04 -3.53 -5.29
CA SER A 615 -34.90 -2.64 -5.56
C SER A 615 -35.40 -1.23 -5.89
N PRO A 616 -34.92 -0.20 -5.17
CA PRO A 616 -35.23 1.20 -5.45
C PRO A 616 -34.94 1.61 -6.90
N LEU A 617 -35.91 2.21 -7.59
CA LEU A 617 -35.76 2.71 -8.97
C LEU A 617 -35.60 4.23 -8.99
N SER A 618 -34.92 4.74 -10.03
CA SER A 618 -34.83 6.16 -10.32
C SER A 618 -36.11 6.69 -10.97
N ILE A 619 -36.30 8.02 -11.01
CA ILE A 619 -37.46 8.62 -11.70
C ILE A 619 -37.48 8.22 -13.18
N SER A 620 -36.31 8.15 -13.82
CA SER A 620 -36.16 7.71 -15.21
C SER A 620 -36.60 6.26 -15.41
N SER A 621 -36.13 5.33 -14.56
CA SER A 621 -36.51 3.92 -14.63
C SER A 621 -37.98 3.70 -14.25
N LEU A 622 -38.50 4.45 -13.27
CA LEU A 622 -39.90 4.38 -12.87
C LEU A 622 -40.84 4.93 -13.95
N SER A 623 -40.43 5.97 -14.66
CA SER A 623 -41.14 6.52 -15.83
C SER A 623 -41.28 5.49 -16.95
N GLN A 624 -40.21 4.73 -17.22
CA GLN A 624 -40.23 3.62 -18.18
C GLN A 624 -41.12 2.48 -17.70
N LEU A 625 -40.95 2.03 -16.46
CA LEU A 625 -41.71 0.91 -15.90
C LEU A 625 -43.22 1.21 -15.86
N LEU A 626 -43.62 2.38 -15.34
CA LEU A 626 -45.03 2.73 -15.18
C LEU A 626 -45.66 3.29 -16.47
N ARG A 627 -44.86 3.55 -17.51
CA ARG A 627 -45.27 4.18 -18.77
C ARG A 627 -45.93 5.55 -18.54
N MET A 628 -45.30 6.35 -17.69
CA MET A 628 -45.78 7.69 -17.31
C MET A 628 -44.69 8.72 -17.58
N SER A 629 -45.08 9.96 -17.92
CA SER A 629 -44.09 11.04 -18.06
C SER A 629 -43.44 11.35 -16.71
N ARG A 630 -42.15 11.73 -16.76
CA ARG A 630 -41.39 12.14 -15.57
C ARG A 630 -42.10 13.26 -14.79
N ASP A 631 -42.67 14.23 -15.50
CA ASP A 631 -43.43 15.34 -14.90
C ASP A 631 -44.58 14.87 -14.01
N VAL A 632 -45.31 13.81 -14.40
CA VAL A 632 -46.43 13.29 -13.59
C VAL A 632 -45.91 12.59 -12.34
N ILE A 633 -44.78 11.88 -12.45
CA ILE A 633 -44.11 11.24 -11.30
C ILE A 633 -43.59 12.31 -10.34
N ASP A 634 -42.83 13.29 -10.83
CA ASP A 634 -42.27 14.39 -10.04
C ASP A 634 -43.36 15.18 -9.32
N THR A 635 -44.42 15.57 -10.04
CA THR A 635 -45.57 16.28 -9.47
C THR A 635 -46.22 15.50 -8.31
N ARG A 636 -46.22 14.17 -8.37
CA ARG A 636 -46.86 13.34 -7.34
C ARG A 636 -45.94 13.09 -6.14
N LEU A 637 -44.63 13.05 -6.35
CA LEU A 637 -43.62 12.88 -5.31
C LEU A 637 -43.24 14.17 -4.58
N ASP A 638 -43.52 15.33 -5.18
CA ASP A 638 -43.12 16.67 -4.72
C ASP A 638 -43.43 17.02 -3.25
N MET A 639 -44.45 16.40 -2.66
CA MET A 639 -44.89 16.66 -1.28
C MET A 639 -44.58 15.50 -0.32
N LEU A 640 -43.79 14.51 -0.78
CA LEU A 640 -43.47 13.29 -0.04
C LEU A 640 -42.02 13.25 0.46
N HIS A 641 -41.26 14.34 0.39
CA HIS A 641 -39.87 14.40 0.87
C HIS A 641 -39.70 14.10 2.37
N SER A 642 -40.76 14.19 3.15
CA SER A 642 -40.75 13.83 4.58
C SER A 642 -40.76 12.32 4.83
N VAL A 643 -41.17 11.52 3.83
CA VAL A 643 -41.31 10.05 3.91
C VAL A 643 -40.47 9.30 2.86
N LEU A 644 -40.12 9.96 1.75
CA LEU A 644 -39.28 9.46 0.67
C LEU A 644 -38.01 10.32 0.52
N SER A 645 -36.88 9.66 0.32
CA SER A 645 -35.65 10.29 -0.19
C SER A 645 -35.74 10.35 -1.70
N ILE A 646 -36.03 11.55 -2.21
CA ILE A 646 -36.20 11.82 -3.65
C ILE A 646 -34.98 12.63 -4.11
N PRO A 647 -34.08 12.06 -4.91
CA PRO A 647 -32.88 12.76 -5.40
C PRO A 647 -33.22 13.77 -6.49
N GLN A 648 -32.34 14.76 -6.71
CA GLN A 648 -32.51 15.75 -7.80
C GLN A 648 -32.17 15.20 -9.18
N SER A 649 -31.26 14.22 -9.24
CA SER A 649 -30.96 13.52 -10.49
C SER A 649 -32.07 12.52 -10.78
N SER A 650 -32.63 12.58 -12.00
CA SER A 650 -33.63 11.62 -12.46
C SER A 650 -33.09 10.19 -12.56
N GLU A 651 -31.76 10.02 -12.55
CA GLU A 651 -31.07 8.73 -12.65
C GLU A 651 -30.75 8.11 -11.29
N SER A 652 -30.89 8.86 -10.19
CA SER A 652 -30.64 8.35 -8.84
C SER A 652 -31.91 7.69 -8.25
N PRO A 653 -31.78 6.61 -7.46
CA PRO A 653 -32.92 5.85 -6.97
C PRO A 653 -33.72 6.57 -5.86
N ILE A 654 -35.04 6.47 -5.91
CA ILE A 654 -35.97 6.94 -4.86
C ILE A 654 -36.00 5.91 -3.73
N ARG A 655 -35.76 6.32 -2.48
CA ARG A 655 -35.69 5.40 -1.34
C ARG A 655 -36.71 5.75 -0.26
N LEU A 656 -37.21 4.73 0.45
CA LEU A 656 -37.99 4.93 1.66
C LEU A 656 -37.09 5.47 2.77
N LEU A 657 -37.55 6.49 3.51
CA LEU A 657 -36.82 6.95 4.70
C LEU A 657 -36.96 5.97 5.87
N HIS A 658 -38.03 5.18 5.89
CA HIS A 658 -38.28 4.14 6.90
C HIS A 658 -39.27 3.09 6.39
N LEU A 659 -39.07 1.82 6.74
CA LEU A 659 -39.92 0.69 6.30
C LEU A 659 -41.37 0.81 6.77
N SER A 660 -41.62 1.38 7.95
CA SER A 660 -42.99 1.51 8.47
C SER A 660 -43.93 2.36 7.62
N PHE A 661 -43.42 3.13 6.65
CA PHE A 661 -44.25 3.83 5.67
C PHE A 661 -44.85 2.85 4.65
N ARG A 662 -44.07 1.86 4.20
CA ARG A 662 -44.58 0.73 3.41
C ARG A 662 -45.62 -0.04 4.23
N ASP A 663 -45.25 -0.45 5.44
CA ASP A 663 -46.12 -1.27 6.29
C ASP A 663 -47.46 -0.58 6.54
N PHE A 664 -47.45 0.74 6.75
CA PHE A 664 -48.65 1.55 6.89
C PHE A 664 -49.56 1.55 5.64
N LEU A 665 -48.98 1.62 4.44
CA LEU A 665 -49.75 1.75 3.20
C LEU A 665 -50.38 0.42 2.75
N VAL A 666 -49.75 -0.72 3.08
CA VAL A 666 -50.21 -2.06 2.70
C VAL A 666 -50.97 -2.78 3.82
N ASP A 667 -51.08 -2.19 5.01
CA ASP A 667 -51.76 -2.75 6.18
C ASP A 667 -53.21 -3.17 5.84
N PRO A 668 -53.55 -4.47 5.89
CA PRO A 668 -54.90 -4.96 5.58
C PRO A 668 -55.99 -4.34 6.45
N GLU A 669 -55.68 -3.93 7.69
CA GLU A 669 -56.63 -3.26 8.57
C GLU A 669 -57.07 -1.88 8.03
N LYS A 670 -56.30 -1.30 7.09
CA LYS A 670 -56.63 -0.02 6.45
C LYS A 670 -57.53 -0.17 5.22
N GLN A 671 -57.83 -1.39 4.78
CA GLN A 671 -58.69 -1.64 3.63
C GLN A 671 -60.09 -1.04 3.85
N GLY A 672 -60.48 -0.11 2.99
CA GLY A 672 -61.76 0.59 3.09
C GLY A 672 -61.82 1.71 4.16
N LEU A 673 -60.79 1.84 5.01
CA LEU A 673 -60.69 2.89 6.03
C LEU A 673 -59.78 4.05 5.62
N SER A 674 -58.68 3.76 4.92
CA SER A 674 -57.76 4.79 4.40
C SER A 674 -57.88 4.92 2.88
N PRO A 675 -58.07 6.14 2.33
CA PRO A 675 -58.08 6.34 0.88
C PRO A 675 -56.72 6.04 0.25
N PHE A 676 -55.63 6.09 1.02
CA PHE A 676 -54.26 5.83 0.57
C PHE A 676 -53.86 4.35 0.65
N TRP A 677 -54.72 3.46 1.18
CA TRP A 677 -54.42 2.03 1.27
C TRP A 677 -54.15 1.42 -0.12
N ILE A 678 -53.12 0.59 -0.18
CA ILE A 678 -52.60 -0.03 -1.39
C ILE A 678 -52.85 -1.53 -1.31
N ASP A 679 -53.59 -2.05 -2.28
CA ASP A 679 -53.77 -3.49 -2.47
C ASP A 679 -52.47 -4.07 -3.02
N GLU A 680 -51.76 -4.84 -2.18
CA GLU A 680 -50.46 -5.43 -2.52
C GLU A 680 -50.57 -6.42 -3.68
N ALA A 681 -51.63 -7.23 -3.71
CA ALA A 681 -51.83 -8.23 -4.76
C ALA A 681 -52.16 -7.57 -6.11
N GLU A 682 -53.05 -6.57 -6.12
CA GLU A 682 -53.38 -5.83 -7.34
C GLU A 682 -52.17 -5.05 -7.87
N SER A 683 -51.38 -4.44 -6.97
CA SER A 683 -50.21 -3.66 -7.34
C SER A 683 -49.09 -4.54 -7.87
N HIS A 684 -48.82 -5.69 -7.26
CA HIS A 684 -47.86 -6.67 -7.81
C HIS A 684 -48.27 -7.20 -9.18
N ALA A 685 -49.56 -7.45 -9.41
CA ALA A 685 -50.05 -7.86 -10.72
C ALA A 685 -49.77 -6.78 -11.79
N LYS A 686 -50.01 -5.51 -11.48
CA LYS A 686 -49.70 -4.38 -12.37
C LYS A 686 -48.21 -4.19 -12.62
N ILE A 687 -47.38 -4.28 -11.57
CA ILE A 687 -45.92 -4.20 -11.70
C ILE A 687 -45.40 -5.35 -12.59
N THR A 688 -45.93 -6.55 -12.41
CA THR A 688 -45.55 -7.73 -13.21
C THR A 688 -45.90 -7.53 -14.68
N ASP A 689 -47.12 -7.07 -14.98
CA ASP A 689 -47.56 -6.78 -16.35
C ASP A 689 -46.67 -5.70 -17.01
N ASN A 690 -46.34 -4.64 -16.28
CA ASN A 690 -45.43 -3.60 -16.73
C ASN A 690 -44.01 -4.12 -16.98
N CYS A 691 -43.47 -4.96 -16.08
CA CYS A 691 -42.16 -5.59 -16.26
C CYS A 691 -42.13 -6.45 -17.53
N LEU A 692 -43.18 -7.25 -17.79
CA LEU A 692 -43.29 -8.05 -19.01
C LEU A 692 -43.24 -7.17 -20.26
N HIS A 693 -43.98 -6.06 -20.27
CA HIS A 693 -43.96 -5.11 -21.38
C HIS A 693 -42.60 -4.45 -21.58
N VAL A 694 -41.92 -4.03 -20.51
CA VAL A 694 -40.56 -3.47 -20.61
C VAL A 694 -39.58 -4.54 -21.13
N MET A 695 -39.71 -5.79 -20.67
CA MET A 695 -38.91 -6.89 -21.20
C MET A 695 -39.17 -7.13 -22.69
N GLU A 696 -40.42 -7.14 -23.14
CA GLU A 696 -40.77 -7.27 -24.57
C GLU A 696 -40.24 -6.11 -25.42
N GLU A 697 -40.19 -4.89 -24.87
CA GLU A 697 -39.75 -3.69 -25.58
C GLU A 697 -38.22 -3.61 -25.71
N PHE A 698 -37.49 -4.01 -24.66
CA PHE A 698 -36.04 -3.83 -24.59
C PHE A 698 -35.22 -5.10 -24.83
N LEU A 699 -35.76 -6.29 -24.54
CA LEU A 699 -35.06 -7.55 -24.79
C LEU A 699 -35.18 -7.95 -26.26
N ARG A 700 -34.03 -8.14 -26.89
CA ARG A 700 -33.90 -8.72 -28.23
C ARG A 700 -32.87 -9.84 -28.21
N GLU A 701 -32.96 -10.74 -29.17
CA GLU A 701 -31.91 -11.72 -29.40
C GLU A 701 -30.59 -10.97 -29.67
N ASP A 702 -29.52 -11.38 -28.98
CA ASP A 702 -28.20 -10.75 -29.04
C ASP A 702 -28.16 -9.27 -28.59
N MET A 703 -28.46 -9.03 -27.30
CA MET A 703 -28.43 -7.69 -26.68
C MET A 703 -27.11 -6.94 -26.90
N CYS A 704 -25.98 -7.66 -26.96
CA CYS A 704 -24.64 -7.09 -27.12
C CYS A 704 -24.16 -7.06 -28.58
N SER A 705 -24.99 -7.46 -29.55
CA SER A 705 -24.63 -7.53 -30.99
C SER A 705 -23.33 -8.32 -31.27
N LEU A 706 -23.12 -9.38 -30.50
CA LEU A 706 -22.00 -10.31 -30.61
C LEU A 706 -22.27 -11.24 -31.81
N ARG A 707 -21.62 -10.95 -32.94
CA ARG A 707 -21.78 -11.63 -34.25
C ARG A 707 -21.36 -13.12 -34.29
N SER A 708 -21.55 -13.88 -33.22
CA SER A 708 -21.28 -15.32 -33.16
C SER A 708 -22.30 -16.02 -32.26
N GLN A 709 -23.16 -16.84 -32.86
CA GLN A 709 -24.04 -17.77 -32.15
C GLN A 709 -23.19 -18.76 -31.33
N GLY A 710 -23.34 -18.76 -30.00
CA GLY A 710 -22.89 -19.86 -29.14
C GLY A 710 -21.49 -19.79 -28.55
N LEU A 711 -21.13 -18.70 -27.86
CA LEU A 711 -19.99 -18.70 -26.92
C LEU A 711 -20.50 -18.83 -25.48
N GLU A 712 -20.11 -19.92 -24.80
CA GLU A 712 -20.39 -20.14 -23.38
C GLU A 712 -19.69 -19.09 -22.50
N GLY A 713 -20.47 -18.09 -22.06
CA GLY A 713 -20.43 -17.42 -20.75
C GLY A 713 -19.12 -16.81 -20.19
N SER A 714 -17.99 -16.89 -20.91
CA SER A 714 -16.66 -16.61 -20.33
C SER A 714 -15.87 -15.52 -21.05
N ILE A 715 -16.45 -14.87 -22.08
CA ILE A 715 -15.72 -13.89 -22.92
C ILE A 715 -16.36 -12.49 -22.91
N VAL A 716 -17.55 -12.30 -22.33
CA VAL A 716 -18.17 -10.96 -22.23
C VAL A 716 -17.89 -10.38 -20.85
N ASP A 717 -17.19 -9.25 -20.82
CA ASP A 717 -16.95 -8.51 -19.60
C ASP A 717 -18.29 -8.10 -18.96
N ARG A 718 -18.41 -8.24 -17.63
CA ARG A 718 -19.65 -7.94 -16.91
C ARG A 718 -20.04 -6.47 -17.03
N GLU A 719 -19.06 -5.56 -17.11
CA GLU A 719 -19.33 -4.13 -17.32
C GLU A 719 -19.86 -3.86 -18.74
N GLU A 720 -19.35 -4.57 -19.73
CA GLU A 720 -19.76 -4.45 -21.13
C GLU A 720 -21.17 -5.02 -21.34
N ALA A 721 -21.51 -6.14 -20.69
CA ALA A 721 -22.87 -6.67 -20.66
C ALA A 721 -23.86 -5.75 -19.93
N ALA A 722 -23.44 -5.13 -18.80
CA ALA A 722 -24.28 -4.19 -18.06
C ALA A 722 -24.53 -2.90 -18.87
N ALA A 723 -23.58 -2.44 -19.68
CA ALA A 723 -23.75 -1.28 -20.55
C ALA A 723 -24.78 -1.52 -21.68
N CYS A 724 -24.95 -2.77 -22.13
CA CYS A 724 -25.88 -3.12 -23.21
C CYS A 724 -27.31 -3.40 -22.75
N ILE A 725 -27.56 -3.55 -21.44
CA ILE A 725 -28.87 -3.87 -20.88
C ILE A 725 -29.39 -2.64 -20.13
N PRO A 726 -30.53 -2.03 -20.51
CA PRO A 726 -31.08 -0.88 -19.79
C PRO A 726 -31.34 -1.16 -18.32
N ALA A 727 -31.09 -0.19 -17.42
CA ALA A 727 -31.28 -0.35 -15.97
C ALA A 727 -32.68 -0.86 -15.58
N ALA A 728 -33.72 -0.56 -16.38
CA ALA A 728 -35.09 -1.03 -16.17
C ALA A 728 -35.28 -2.55 -16.32
N VAL A 729 -34.32 -3.27 -16.94
CA VAL A 729 -34.33 -4.73 -17.15
C VAL A 729 -33.11 -5.43 -16.52
N GLN A 730 -32.31 -4.71 -15.73
CA GLN A 730 -31.17 -5.29 -15.00
C GLN A 730 -31.61 -5.91 -13.66
N GLU A 731 -31.08 -7.09 -13.33
CA GLU A 731 -31.24 -7.69 -12.01
C GLU A 731 -30.27 -7.01 -11.02
N HIS A 732 -30.76 -6.13 -10.15
CA HIS A 732 -29.96 -5.57 -9.06
C HIS A 732 -29.79 -6.60 -7.93
N LYS A 733 -28.65 -7.30 -7.90
CA LYS A 733 -28.20 -8.02 -6.70
C LYS A 733 -27.78 -7.02 -5.62
N ASN A 734 -28.62 -6.86 -4.59
CA ASN A 734 -28.21 -6.19 -3.36
C ASN A 734 -27.29 -7.14 -2.57
N ASP A 735 -26.02 -6.76 -2.38
CA ASP A 735 -25.14 -7.29 -1.33
C ASP A 735 -25.64 -6.80 0.04
N TYR A 736 -26.79 -7.32 0.48
CA TYR A 736 -27.21 -7.21 1.87
C TYR A 736 -26.65 -8.42 2.61
N LYS A 737 -25.49 -8.27 3.26
CA LYS A 737 -25.02 -9.24 4.26
C LYS A 737 -26.04 -9.27 5.40
N PRO A 738 -26.70 -10.41 5.68
CA PRO A 738 -27.44 -10.54 6.93
C PRO A 738 -26.43 -10.51 8.06
N THR A 739 -26.57 -9.56 8.98
CA THR A 739 -25.94 -9.65 10.28
C THR A 739 -26.50 -10.88 10.99
N SER A 740 -25.70 -11.92 11.08
CA SER A 740 -26.00 -13.12 11.84
C SER A 740 -26.02 -12.81 13.33
N SER A 741 -27.21 -12.62 13.88
CA SER A 741 -27.53 -12.86 15.29
C SER A 741 -29.03 -13.02 15.37
N ASP A 742 -29.51 -14.26 15.34
CA ASP A 742 -30.37 -14.77 16.41
C ASP A 742 -30.60 -16.27 16.19
N THR A 743 -30.16 -17.01 17.21
CA THR A 743 -30.63 -18.32 17.61
C THR A 743 -32.15 -18.33 17.70
N ASP A 744 -32.83 -19.32 17.10
CA ASP A 744 -33.63 -20.32 17.83
C ASP A 744 -34.50 -21.19 16.89
N GLN A 745 -34.41 -22.50 17.14
CA GLN A 745 -35.47 -23.52 17.18
C GLN A 745 -36.70 -23.37 16.25
N GLU A 746 -36.80 -24.21 15.22
CA GLU A 746 -37.67 -25.41 15.14
C GLU A 746 -37.37 -26.25 13.89
#